data_AF-A0A9E4JBK1-F1
#
_entry.id   AF-A0A9E4JBK1-F1
#
_cell.length_a   1.000
_cell.length_b   1.000
_cell.length_c   1.000
_cell.angle_alpha   90.00
_cell.angle_beta   90.00
_cell.angle_gamma   90.00
#
_symmetry.space_group_name_H-M   'P 1'
#
loop_
_entity.id
_entity.type
_entity.pdbx_description
1 polymer ?
#
loop_
_entity_poly.entity_id
_entity_poly.type
_entity_poly.pdbx_seq_one_letter_code
_entity_poly.pdbx_strand_id
1 'polypeptide(L)'
;MPRLALFGLCLWAATTACSKVPLTNVDAGFELADAVWFEDEHTLFVFYKLQAAQGLGAESQVELGFRTDELTQAFASVSSFPTVHQHVAVDCGQNARCGSTSLRLAERPRQVTLRLRYHREGNVFLATDTLLTIVGAGQRYNHRSLIVYGVFDETNTRVFWRARHQFPNLRNQEVEALGLRRRVSIAGRRFGDPGALPDDNPYGYGAFDTCPPSLQALDANELETRARSALDREPLPAEAAAAPLVCATATVDDAKGRFAATALARKNPQTRPAFPALRSPIRPNRALGYVLRPCTRVISDVHAAMQSQRLLFVDAPEVCIDDWMMPGFAEQLAARIRTRIDEERTRGEDMVLTLALHHDDPTGALADRVEDALSIALAPEREKTTPRLTGAFVFDSFGHGITREPVRQMVLWCPARAGSVLDELPEGAPRACPLLPDLPQLTFGALRASVLPILPTRAQYLRFLETYGEAQAGRMRALTFLAPERTPLSRNVQVGDFGVATFFNDEAISALPGDVFSHCPTEDPRTAAVVFFDEAEATTRLLAELPLVHETAPQPSYALGIAWDFPYLTRLDYQVTVAGAVSAFSLSVPFGISGTNTSYFGTELWRTGEFPLREALLQCERFCDHPTFDSAGVYNVLATFASTYKQECYRPRYPSVLPEEAFPLDP
;
A
#
# COMPACT_ATOMS: atom_id res chain seq x y z
N MET A 1 -96.20 45.65 22.01
CA MET A 1 -95.25 46.76 21.79
C MET A 1 -94.31 46.84 23.00
N PRO A 2 -93.02 47.16 22.86
CA PRO A 2 -92.01 46.42 22.08
C PRO A 2 -90.59 46.37 22.71
N ARG A 3 -89.72 45.53 22.12
CA ARG A 3 -88.26 45.70 21.85
C ARG A 3 -87.28 46.08 22.97
N LEU A 4 -86.33 45.19 23.26
CA LEU A 4 -84.88 45.42 23.04
C LEU A 4 -84.08 44.11 23.20
N ALA A 5 -84.10 43.32 22.13
CA ALA A 5 -83.04 42.41 21.74
C ALA A 5 -82.07 43.18 20.81
N LEU A 6 -80.88 42.60 20.57
CA LEU A 6 -79.73 43.15 19.82
C LEU A 6 -78.91 44.17 20.62
N PHE A 7 -77.84 43.70 21.27
CA PHE A 7 -76.52 44.37 21.28
C PHE A 7 -75.47 43.54 22.03
N GLY A 8 -75.87 42.57 22.86
CA GLY A 8 -74.93 41.80 23.70
C GLY A 8 -74.23 40.59 23.07
N LEU A 9 -74.71 40.05 21.93
CA LEU A 9 -74.17 38.81 21.36
C LEU A 9 -73.25 38.99 20.13
N CYS A 10 -73.10 40.20 19.59
CA CYS A 10 -72.26 40.43 18.41
C CYS A 10 -70.81 40.83 18.72
N LEU A 11 -70.45 41.14 19.98
CA LEU A 11 -69.09 41.57 20.32
C LEU A 11 -68.15 40.43 20.78
N TRP A 12 -68.66 39.24 21.08
CA TRP A 12 -67.84 38.06 21.43
C TRP A 12 -67.58 37.12 20.24
N ALA A 13 -68.15 37.41 19.07
CA ALA A 13 -67.89 36.68 17.82
C ALA A 13 -66.88 37.38 16.89
N ALA A 14 -66.38 38.58 17.27
CA ALA A 14 -65.47 39.37 16.44
C ALA A 14 -64.01 39.35 16.92
N THR A 15 -63.69 38.65 18.02
CA THR A 15 -62.33 38.54 18.59
C THR A 15 -61.70 37.16 18.46
N THR A 16 -62.34 36.20 17.77
CA THR A 16 -61.59 35.12 17.10
C THR A 16 -60.92 35.73 15.89
N ALA A 17 -59.86 36.48 16.19
CA ALA A 17 -59.04 37.19 15.25
C ALA A 17 -58.68 36.26 14.09
N CYS A 18 -58.99 36.70 12.87
CA CYS A 18 -58.09 36.50 11.75
C CYS A 18 -56.68 36.81 12.26
N SER A 19 -55.93 35.79 12.66
CA SER A 19 -54.49 35.90 12.80
C SER A 19 -53.99 36.16 11.39
N LYS A 20 -53.87 37.43 11.01
CA LYS A 20 -53.04 37.83 9.88
C LYS A 20 -51.64 37.38 10.26
N VAL A 21 -51.27 36.19 9.76
CA VAL A 21 -49.91 35.69 9.81
C VAL A 21 -49.05 36.76 9.13
N PRO A 22 -48.10 37.39 9.83
CA PRO A 22 -47.22 38.34 9.19
C PRO A 22 -46.44 37.57 8.11
N LEU A 23 -46.61 37.99 6.85
CA LEU A 23 -45.79 37.55 5.73
C LEU A 23 -44.42 38.21 5.87
N THR A 24 -43.60 37.74 6.80
CA THR A 24 -42.15 37.92 6.68
C THR A 24 -41.68 37.05 5.52
N ASN A 25 -40.83 37.59 4.64
CA ASN A 25 -40.19 36.77 3.61
C ASN A 25 -39.33 35.72 4.33
N VAL A 26 -39.82 34.48 4.35
CA VAL A 26 -39.17 33.33 5.01
C VAL A 26 -38.07 32.71 4.15
N ASP A 27 -37.82 33.29 2.97
CA ASP A 27 -36.82 32.86 1.98
C ASP A 27 -36.83 31.32 1.82
N ALA A 28 -38.03 30.81 1.52
CA ALA A 28 -38.26 29.38 1.40
C ALA A 28 -38.07 28.94 -0.06
N GLY A 29 -37.39 27.80 -0.25
CA GLY A 29 -37.07 27.22 -1.55
C GLY A 29 -37.07 25.69 -1.51
N PHE A 30 -37.34 25.07 -2.66
CA PHE A 30 -37.08 23.64 -2.84
C PHE A 30 -35.63 23.47 -3.29
N GLU A 31 -34.86 22.70 -2.55
CA GLU A 31 -33.52 22.25 -2.97
C GLU A 31 -33.58 20.97 -3.79
N LEU A 32 -34.57 20.12 -3.49
CA LEU A 32 -34.83 18.87 -4.21
C LEU A 32 -36.34 18.70 -4.37
N ALA A 33 -36.77 18.40 -5.59
CA ALA A 33 -38.14 18.05 -5.94
C ALA A 33 -38.10 17.08 -7.14
N ASP A 34 -37.95 15.79 -6.83
CA ASP A 34 -37.78 14.73 -7.84
C ASP A 34 -38.98 13.79 -7.82
N ALA A 35 -39.40 13.36 -9.01
CA ALA A 35 -40.51 12.45 -9.18
C ALA A 35 -40.13 11.37 -10.20
N VAL A 36 -40.20 10.10 -9.80
CA VAL A 36 -39.83 8.98 -10.67
C VAL A 36 -40.97 7.97 -10.72
N TRP A 37 -41.46 7.68 -11.93
CA TRP A 37 -42.49 6.66 -12.13
C TRP A 37 -41.89 5.43 -12.81
N PHE A 38 -42.14 4.27 -12.21
CA PHE A 38 -41.73 2.96 -12.72
C PHE A 38 -42.94 2.24 -13.33
N GLU A 39 -42.91 2.05 -14.64
CA GLU A 39 -43.99 1.44 -15.42
C GLU A 39 -44.25 -0.01 -14.98
N ASP A 40 -43.19 -0.80 -14.78
CA ASP A 40 -43.34 -2.19 -14.34
C ASP A 40 -43.87 -2.32 -12.90
N GLU A 41 -43.80 -1.26 -12.09
CA GLU A 41 -44.26 -1.25 -10.69
C GLU A 41 -45.60 -0.53 -10.51
N HIS A 42 -46.09 0.20 -11.50
CA HIS A 42 -47.22 1.16 -11.35
C HIS A 42 -47.04 2.08 -10.13
N THR A 43 -45.80 2.50 -9.87
CA THR A 43 -45.46 3.27 -8.67
C THR A 43 -44.79 4.58 -9.04
N LEU A 44 -45.36 5.69 -8.56
CA LEU A 44 -44.76 7.02 -8.56
C LEU A 44 -44.06 7.26 -7.23
N PHE A 45 -42.76 7.48 -7.25
CA PHE A 45 -41.99 7.94 -6.11
C PHE A 45 -41.82 9.46 -6.20
N VAL A 46 -41.98 10.14 -5.07
CA VAL A 46 -41.77 11.58 -4.96
C VAL A 46 -40.84 11.84 -3.80
N PHE A 47 -39.79 12.61 -4.05
CA PHE A 47 -38.74 12.97 -3.11
C PHE A 47 -38.64 14.49 -3.02
N TYR A 48 -38.49 15.01 -1.80
CA TYR A 48 -38.41 16.45 -1.62
C TYR A 48 -37.47 16.84 -0.48
N LYS A 49 -36.83 18.00 -0.67
CA LYS A 49 -36.11 18.75 0.37
C LYS A 49 -36.42 20.22 0.19
N LEU A 50 -36.99 20.81 1.22
CA LEU A 50 -37.33 22.22 1.34
C LEU A 50 -36.39 22.86 2.34
N GLN A 51 -35.99 24.09 2.10
CA GLN A 51 -35.31 24.94 3.06
C GLN A 51 -36.06 26.26 3.24
N ALA A 52 -36.01 26.81 4.45
CA ALA A 52 -36.51 28.13 4.77
C ALA A 52 -35.61 28.78 5.83
N ALA A 53 -35.09 29.97 5.57
CA ALA A 53 -34.10 30.64 6.43
C ALA A 53 -34.61 30.88 7.87
N GLN A 54 -35.92 31.05 8.04
CA GLN A 54 -36.58 31.29 9.33
C GLN A 54 -37.22 30.01 9.93
N GLY A 55 -36.99 28.84 9.32
CA GLY A 55 -37.63 27.59 9.71
C GLY A 55 -39.04 27.41 9.14
N LEU A 56 -39.53 26.16 9.16
CA LEU A 56 -40.88 25.80 8.71
C LEU A 56 -41.78 25.53 9.92
N GLY A 57 -42.88 26.27 10.04
CA GLY A 57 -43.84 26.09 11.12
C GLY A 57 -44.51 24.71 11.09
N ALA A 58 -44.99 24.24 12.25
CA ALA A 58 -45.69 22.95 12.39
C ALA A 58 -46.94 22.85 11.48
N GLU A 59 -47.60 23.98 11.23
CA GLU A 59 -48.81 24.07 10.39
C GLU A 59 -48.53 24.14 8.88
N SER A 60 -47.25 24.19 8.48
CA SER A 60 -46.88 24.09 7.06
C SER A 60 -47.06 22.65 6.56
N GLN A 61 -47.44 22.47 5.30
CA GLN A 61 -47.62 21.15 4.71
C GLN A 61 -47.10 21.09 3.28
N VAL A 62 -46.51 19.95 2.93
CA VAL A 62 -46.10 19.66 1.55
C VAL A 62 -47.29 19.00 0.86
N GLU A 63 -47.70 19.55 -0.26
CA GLU A 63 -48.82 19.07 -1.06
C GLU A 63 -48.34 18.60 -2.43
N LEU A 64 -49.01 17.56 -2.91
CA LEU A 64 -48.73 16.93 -4.19
C LEU A 64 -49.98 17.01 -5.08
N GLY A 65 -49.77 17.44 -6.32
CA GLY A 65 -50.74 17.36 -7.40
C GLY A 65 -50.13 16.59 -8.57
N PHE A 66 -50.95 15.83 -9.29
CA PHE A 66 -50.50 15.11 -10.48
C PHE A 66 -51.63 14.95 -11.50
N ARG A 67 -51.25 14.71 -12.76
CA ARG A 67 -52.18 14.47 -13.87
C ARG A 67 -51.73 13.25 -14.66
N THR A 68 -52.62 12.31 -14.90
CA THR A 68 -52.50 11.23 -15.90
C THR A 68 -53.41 11.55 -17.09
N ASP A 69 -53.59 10.62 -18.01
CA ASP A 69 -54.52 10.81 -19.13
C ASP A 69 -55.99 10.74 -18.67
N GLU A 70 -56.29 9.91 -17.67
CA GLU A 70 -57.64 9.71 -17.14
C GLU A 70 -57.95 10.47 -15.84
N LEU A 71 -56.92 10.86 -15.07
CA LEU A 71 -57.09 11.45 -13.73
C LEU A 71 -56.34 12.77 -13.59
N THR A 72 -57.02 13.79 -13.05
CA THR A 72 -56.38 15.00 -12.52
C THR A 72 -56.57 15.05 -11.00
N GLN A 73 -55.50 14.81 -10.26
CA GLN A 73 -55.49 14.88 -8.80
C GLN A 73 -55.21 16.31 -8.35
N ALA A 74 -56.17 16.93 -7.67
CA ALA A 74 -55.97 18.22 -7.02
C ALA A 74 -54.95 18.11 -5.87
N PHE A 75 -54.29 19.23 -5.56
CA PHE A 75 -53.30 19.29 -4.49
C PHE A 75 -53.88 18.82 -3.15
N ALA A 76 -53.26 17.79 -2.59
CA ALA A 76 -53.56 17.27 -1.26
C ALA A 76 -52.24 17.08 -0.48
N SER A 77 -52.32 17.02 0.85
CA SER A 77 -51.14 16.77 1.68
C SER A 77 -50.48 15.45 1.28
N VAL A 78 -49.15 15.44 1.16
CA VAL A 78 -48.38 14.22 0.86
C VAL A 78 -48.69 13.10 1.85
N SER A 79 -48.93 13.45 3.12
CA SER A 79 -49.28 12.49 4.18
C SER A 79 -50.69 11.92 4.09
N SER A 80 -51.56 12.49 3.25
CA SER A 80 -52.95 12.04 3.09
C SER A 80 -53.12 10.94 2.05
N PHE A 81 -52.10 10.71 1.21
CA PHE A 81 -52.16 9.69 0.19
C PHE A 81 -51.88 8.29 0.77
N PRO A 82 -52.56 7.24 0.28
CA PRO A 82 -52.20 5.87 0.60
C PRO A 82 -50.84 5.54 -0.03
N THR A 83 -49.85 5.25 0.82
CA THR A 83 -48.49 4.94 0.35
C THR A 83 -48.31 3.47 0.04
N VAL A 84 -47.56 3.17 -1.01
CA VAL A 84 -47.20 1.79 -1.41
C VAL A 84 -46.16 1.22 -0.45
N HIS A 85 -45.16 2.04 -0.11
CA HIS A 85 -44.04 1.65 0.75
C HIS A 85 -44.08 2.34 2.11
N GLN A 86 -43.19 1.92 3.01
CA GLN A 86 -43.01 2.58 4.29
C GLN A 86 -42.14 3.83 4.10
N HIS A 87 -42.63 4.96 4.60
CA HIS A 87 -41.91 6.23 4.65
C HIS A 87 -41.80 6.67 6.10
N VAL A 88 -40.58 6.77 6.60
CA VAL A 88 -40.29 7.21 7.97
C VAL A 88 -40.02 8.72 8.00
N ALA A 89 -40.41 9.38 9.09
CA ALA A 89 -40.06 10.78 9.30
C ALA A 89 -38.53 10.93 9.37
N VAL A 90 -38.03 11.98 8.74
CA VAL A 90 -36.60 12.29 8.64
C VAL A 90 -36.32 13.69 9.12
N ASP A 91 -35.23 13.84 9.85
CA ASP A 91 -34.72 15.12 10.33
C ASP A 91 -33.64 15.62 9.38
N CYS A 92 -33.91 16.74 8.70
CA CYS A 92 -32.96 17.44 7.83
C CYS A 92 -32.50 18.78 8.41
N GLY A 93 -32.71 18.99 9.71
CA GLY A 93 -32.33 20.20 10.42
C GLY A 93 -33.48 21.18 10.62
N GLN A 94 -33.25 22.15 11.51
CA GLN A 94 -34.28 23.09 12.00
C GLN A 94 -34.89 23.99 10.92
N ASN A 95 -34.13 24.22 9.84
CA ASN A 95 -34.50 25.11 8.74
C ASN A 95 -34.95 24.36 7.48
N ALA A 96 -35.17 23.04 7.57
CA ALA A 96 -35.49 22.23 6.42
C ALA A 96 -36.64 21.26 6.69
N ARG A 97 -37.31 20.84 5.62
CA ARG A 97 -38.25 19.72 5.65
C ARG A 97 -38.01 18.83 4.45
N CYS A 98 -37.89 17.55 4.69
CA CYS A 98 -37.53 16.57 3.69
C CYS A 98 -38.36 15.32 3.90
N GLY A 99 -38.48 14.54 2.85
CA GLY A 99 -39.16 13.27 2.91
C GLY A 99 -39.36 12.65 1.56
N SER A 100 -40.13 11.57 1.58
CA SER A 100 -40.51 10.82 0.41
C SER A 100 -41.94 10.30 0.53
N THR A 101 -42.57 10.01 -0.60
CA THR A 101 -43.81 9.25 -0.68
C THR A 101 -43.80 8.36 -1.91
N SER A 102 -44.62 7.32 -1.92
CA SER A 102 -44.77 6.41 -3.06
C SER A 102 -46.24 6.08 -3.27
N LEU A 103 -46.72 6.28 -4.49
CA LEU A 103 -48.13 6.20 -4.85
C LEU A 103 -48.36 5.17 -5.92
N ARG A 104 -49.46 4.43 -5.80
CA ARG A 104 -49.96 3.59 -6.88
C ARG A 104 -50.61 4.45 -7.95
N LEU A 105 -50.06 4.45 -9.16
CA LEU A 105 -50.66 5.05 -10.36
C LEU A 105 -50.71 4.00 -11.46
N ALA A 106 -51.93 3.61 -11.85
CA ALA A 106 -52.15 2.63 -12.92
C ALA A 106 -51.70 3.15 -14.29
N GLU A 107 -51.75 4.48 -14.48
CA GLU A 107 -51.33 5.14 -15.70
C GLU A 107 -50.07 5.97 -15.51
N ARG A 108 -49.37 6.20 -16.61
CA ARG A 108 -48.22 7.09 -16.68
C ARG A 108 -48.63 8.52 -16.31
N PRO A 109 -48.00 9.14 -15.29
CA PRO A 109 -48.21 10.55 -15.02
C PRO A 109 -47.65 11.41 -16.17
N ARG A 110 -48.42 12.43 -16.56
CA ARG A 110 -48.04 13.47 -17.53
C ARG A 110 -47.45 14.69 -16.86
N GLN A 111 -47.85 14.94 -15.61
CA GLN A 111 -47.37 16.06 -14.80
C GLN A 111 -47.42 15.68 -13.34
N VAL A 112 -46.39 16.08 -12.60
CA VAL A 112 -46.30 16.00 -11.15
C VAL A 112 -45.81 17.36 -10.67
N THR A 113 -46.43 17.88 -9.62
CA THR A 113 -46.10 19.19 -9.07
C THR A 113 -46.15 19.12 -7.55
N LEU A 114 -45.17 19.74 -6.91
CA LEU A 114 -45.12 19.89 -5.46
C LEU A 114 -45.36 21.34 -5.08
N ARG A 115 -45.97 21.54 -3.93
CA ARG A 115 -46.01 22.87 -3.31
C ARG A 115 -45.92 22.79 -1.80
N LEU A 116 -45.25 23.78 -1.23
CA LEU A 116 -45.29 24.06 0.19
C LEU A 116 -46.45 25.02 0.45
N ARG A 117 -47.43 24.58 1.24
CA ARG A 117 -48.42 25.49 1.82
C ARG A 117 -47.92 25.95 3.18
N TYR A 118 -47.79 27.26 3.37
CA TYR A 118 -47.22 27.83 4.60
C TYR A 118 -48.10 27.61 5.85
N HIS A 119 -49.41 27.42 5.65
CA HIS A 119 -50.36 27.12 6.71
C HIS A 119 -51.48 26.22 6.15
N ARG A 120 -51.86 25.14 6.84
CA ARG A 120 -52.87 24.16 6.38
C ARG A 120 -54.20 24.76 5.91
N GLU A 121 -54.65 25.84 6.54
CA GLU A 121 -55.91 26.55 6.23
C GLU A 121 -55.70 27.79 5.32
N GLY A 122 -54.46 28.10 4.96
CA GLY A 122 -54.11 29.27 4.14
C GLY A 122 -54.13 29.01 2.64
N ASN A 123 -54.17 30.09 1.85
CA ASN A 123 -54.07 30.05 0.39
C ASN A 123 -52.69 30.46 -0.14
N VAL A 124 -51.73 30.77 0.75
CA VAL A 124 -50.37 31.13 0.36
C VAL A 124 -49.54 29.85 0.24
N PHE A 125 -48.91 29.67 -0.92
CA PHE A 125 -48.07 28.53 -1.20
C PHE A 125 -46.86 28.93 -2.05
N LEU A 126 -45.81 28.11 -1.96
CA LEU A 126 -44.67 28.10 -2.86
C LEU A 126 -44.76 26.83 -3.70
N ALA A 127 -44.92 26.95 -5.00
CA ALA A 127 -44.97 25.81 -5.92
C ALA A 127 -43.59 25.58 -6.57
N THR A 128 -43.31 24.33 -6.88
CA THR A 128 -42.18 23.93 -7.72
C THR A 128 -42.64 22.81 -8.65
N ASP A 129 -42.18 22.84 -9.90
CA ASP A 129 -42.34 21.71 -10.78
C ASP A 129 -41.36 20.61 -10.38
N THR A 130 -41.83 19.36 -10.33
CA THR A 130 -40.92 18.23 -10.09
C THR A 130 -40.31 17.79 -11.42
N LEU A 131 -39.04 17.42 -11.40
CA LEU A 131 -38.44 16.70 -12.51
C LEU A 131 -39.08 15.30 -12.58
N LEU A 132 -40.01 15.11 -13.53
CA LEU A 132 -40.66 13.82 -13.72
C LEU A 132 -39.81 12.93 -14.64
N THR A 133 -39.20 11.91 -14.06
CA THR A 133 -38.47 10.86 -14.78
C THR A 133 -39.35 9.62 -14.92
N ILE A 134 -39.32 9.01 -16.09
CA ILE A 134 -40.16 7.84 -16.40
C ILE A 134 -39.25 6.70 -16.79
N VAL A 135 -39.27 5.67 -15.95
CA VAL A 135 -38.58 4.41 -16.19
C VAL A 135 -39.59 3.46 -16.83
N GLY A 136 -39.38 3.18 -18.11
CA GLY A 136 -40.28 2.32 -18.90
C GLY A 136 -40.24 0.86 -18.46
N ALA A 137 -41.06 0.02 -19.07
CA ALA A 137 -40.98 -1.42 -18.86
C ALA A 137 -39.71 -2.02 -19.50
N GLY A 138 -39.13 -3.03 -18.88
CA GLY A 138 -37.94 -3.68 -19.44
C GLY A 138 -37.31 -4.76 -18.56
N GLN A 139 -35.98 -4.88 -18.66
CA GLN A 139 -35.23 -5.87 -17.90
C GLN A 139 -35.28 -5.56 -16.39
N ARG A 140 -35.33 -6.61 -15.56
CA ARG A 140 -35.61 -6.49 -14.11
C ARG A 140 -34.53 -5.73 -13.33
N TYR A 141 -33.28 -5.71 -13.82
CA TYR A 141 -32.12 -5.10 -13.12
C TYR A 141 -31.87 -3.62 -13.43
N ASN A 142 -32.61 -3.04 -14.38
CA ASN A 142 -32.46 -1.63 -14.75
C ASN A 142 -33.81 -0.87 -14.88
N HIS A 143 -34.94 -1.57 -14.90
CA HIS A 143 -36.28 -0.95 -14.99
C HIS A 143 -37.11 -1.10 -13.69
N ARG A 144 -36.48 -1.44 -12.57
CA ARG A 144 -37.12 -1.59 -11.27
C ARG A 144 -36.48 -0.62 -10.28
N SER A 145 -37.24 -0.15 -9.29
CA SER A 145 -36.81 0.85 -8.32
C SER A 145 -35.87 0.30 -7.25
N LEU A 146 -35.78 -1.03 -7.13
CA LEU A 146 -34.97 -1.72 -6.15
C LEU A 146 -34.34 -2.99 -6.75
N ILE A 147 -33.04 -3.15 -6.53
CA ILE A 147 -32.31 -4.40 -6.79
C ILE A 147 -31.82 -5.01 -5.49
N VAL A 148 -31.68 -6.33 -5.50
CA VAL A 148 -31.19 -7.10 -4.35
C VAL A 148 -30.00 -7.94 -4.79
N TYR A 149 -28.91 -7.88 -4.02
CA TYR A 149 -27.68 -8.63 -4.30
C TYR A 149 -27.01 -9.03 -3.00
N GLY A 150 -26.17 -10.07 -3.03
CA GLY A 150 -25.42 -10.51 -1.85
C GLY A 150 -23.94 -10.15 -1.95
N VAL A 151 -23.33 -9.93 -0.79
CA VAL A 151 -21.87 -9.79 -0.62
C VAL A 151 -21.40 -10.71 0.49
N PHE A 152 -20.19 -11.21 0.39
CA PHE A 152 -19.63 -12.10 1.41
C PHE A 152 -18.82 -11.35 2.46
N ASP A 153 -18.72 -11.94 3.64
CA ASP A 153 -17.69 -11.61 4.62
C ASP A 153 -16.28 -11.98 4.11
N GLU A 154 -15.24 -11.56 4.82
CA GLU A 154 -13.84 -11.86 4.49
C GLU A 154 -13.58 -13.36 4.31
N THR A 155 -14.18 -14.18 5.18
CA THR A 155 -13.97 -15.63 5.17
C THR A 155 -14.78 -16.36 4.12
N ASN A 156 -15.62 -15.64 3.35
CA ASN A 156 -16.52 -16.23 2.36
C ASN A 156 -17.48 -17.28 2.96
N THR A 157 -17.80 -17.19 4.25
CA THR A 157 -18.68 -18.14 4.95
C THR A 157 -20.07 -17.60 5.22
N ARG A 158 -20.31 -16.29 5.11
CA ARG A 158 -21.61 -15.67 5.38
C ARG A 158 -21.99 -14.66 4.29
N VAL A 159 -23.29 -14.57 4.02
CA VAL A 159 -23.83 -13.66 3.01
C VAL A 159 -24.54 -12.48 3.69
N PHE A 160 -24.18 -11.28 3.30
CA PHE A 160 -24.95 -10.06 3.53
C PHE A 160 -25.79 -9.77 2.29
N TRP A 161 -27.10 -9.95 2.39
CA TRP A 161 -28.03 -9.53 1.35
C TRP A 161 -28.26 -8.04 1.47
N ARG A 162 -28.13 -7.30 0.37
CA ARG A 162 -28.23 -5.84 0.29
C ARG A 162 -29.32 -5.46 -0.69
N ALA A 163 -30.02 -4.38 -0.36
CA ALA A 163 -30.99 -3.74 -1.22
C ALA A 163 -30.41 -2.39 -1.69
N ARG A 164 -30.46 -2.13 -3.00
CA ARG A 164 -30.01 -0.87 -3.60
C ARG A 164 -31.14 -0.25 -4.39
N HIS A 165 -31.49 0.97 -4.01
CA HIS A 165 -32.45 1.79 -4.74
C HIS A 165 -31.85 2.25 -6.08
N GLN A 166 -32.64 2.16 -7.14
CA GLN A 166 -32.24 2.52 -8.51
C GLN A 166 -33.02 3.72 -9.01
N PHE A 167 -32.71 4.91 -8.49
CA PHE A 167 -33.34 6.15 -8.95
C PHE A 167 -32.39 6.93 -9.86
N PRO A 168 -32.83 7.42 -11.03
CA PRO A 168 -31.95 8.11 -11.98
C PRO A 168 -31.27 9.36 -11.42
N ASN A 169 -31.96 10.10 -10.54
CA ASN A 169 -31.51 11.41 -10.05
C ASN A 169 -31.06 11.40 -8.58
N LEU A 170 -31.14 10.25 -7.90
CA LEU A 170 -30.85 10.14 -6.46
C LEU A 170 -29.96 8.94 -6.17
N ARG A 171 -28.93 9.16 -5.35
CA ARG A 171 -28.08 8.07 -4.87
C ARG A 171 -28.83 7.23 -3.84
N ASN A 172 -28.44 5.97 -3.71
CA ASN A 172 -29.07 5.02 -2.79
C ASN A 172 -29.15 5.56 -1.33
N GLN A 173 -28.08 6.19 -0.85
CA GLN A 173 -28.03 6.77 0.51
C GLN A 173 -28.97 7.97 0.68
N GLU A 174 -29.14 8.79 -0.36
CA GLU A 174 -30.04 9.96 -0.31
C GLU A 174 -31.50 9.52 -0.22
N VAL A 175 -31.88 8.48 -0.97
CA VAL A 175 -33.23 7.89 -0.92
C VAL A 175 -33.61 7.43 0.49
N GLU A 176 -32.67 6.79 1.19
CA GLU A 176 -32.87 6.35 2.58
C GLU A 176 -32.88 7.53 3.56
N ALA A 177 -32.01 8.52 3.35
CA ALA A 177 -31.98 9.76 4.12
C ALA A 177 -33.26 10.61 3.93
N LEU A 178 -34.01 10.36 2.86
CA LEU A 178 -35.35 10.92 2.62
C LEU A 178 -36.48 10.02 3.14
N GLY A 179 -36.16 8.96 3.87
CA GLY A 179 -37.10 8.18 4.68
C GLY A 179 -37.75 6.99 3.97
N LEU A 180 -37.40 6.66 2.72
CA LEU A 180 -37.94 5.45 2.06
C LEU A 180 -37.37 4.18 2.73
N ARG A 181 -38.25 3.22 3.05
CA ARG A 181 -37.88 1.89 3.55
C ARG A 181 -38.61 0.81 2.75
N ARG A 182 -37.88 -0.23 2.36
CA ARG A 182 -38.39 -1.34 1.54
C ARG A 182 -38.29 -2.65 2.32
N ARG A 183 -39.37 -3.43 2.35
CA ARG A 183 -39.33 -4.80 2.88
C ARG A 183 -38.74 -5.71 1.81
N VAL A 184 -37.77 -6.52 2.22
CA VAL A 184 -37.14 -7.54 1.39
C VAL A 184 -37.20 -8.87 2.13
N SER A 185 -37.61 -9.92 1.43
CA SER A 185 -37.53 -11.31 1.88
C SER A 185 -36.57 -12.09 0.97
N ILE A 186 -35.70 -12.90 1.55
CA ILE A 186 -34.75 -13.78 0.86
C ILE A 186 -35.06 -15.23 1.24
N ALA A 187 -35.36 -16.05 0.24
CA ALA A 187 -35.70 -17.47 0.41
C ALA A 187 -35.14 -18.34 -0.71
N GLY A 188 -35.28 -19.67 -0.58
CA GLY A 188 -34.96 -20.62 -1.65
C GLY A 188 -33.50 -20.57 -2.11
N ARG A 189 -32.56 -20.44 -1.16
CA ARG A 189 -31.13 -20.30 -1.46
C ARG A 189 -30.58 -21.55 -2.12
N ARG A 190 -29.69 -21.36 -3.09
CA ARG A 190 -28.97 -22.43 -3.81
C ARG A 190 -27.54 -21.99 -4.08
N PHE A 191 -26.61 -22.92 -4.22
CA PHE A 191 -25.20 -22.62 -4.48
C PHE A 191 -24.65 -23.44 -5.63
N GLY A 192 -23.58 -22.95 -6.25
CA GLY A 192 -22.92 -23.57 -7.40
C GLY A 192 -22.54 -22.53 -8.43
N ASP A 193 -22.35 -22.98 -9.67
CA ASP A 193 -22.06 -22.11 -10.82
C ASP A 193 -23.30 -22.04 -11.74
N PRO A 194 -23.93 -20.85 -11.88
CA PRO A 194 -25.09 -20.66 -12.73
C PRO A 194 -24.71 -20.37 -14.19
N GLY A 195 -23.42 -20.29 -14.51
CA GLY A 195 -22.90 -19.87 -15.81
C GLY A 195 -22.71 -18.34 -15.92
N ALA A 196 -22.51 -17.88 -17.16
CA ALA A 196 -22.24 -16.47 -17.44
C ALA A 196 -23.44 -15.57 -17.13
N LEU A 197 -23.17 -14.41 -16.53
CA LEU A 197 -24.15 -13.35 -16.31
C LEU A 197 -24.14 -12.37 -17.50
N PRO A 198 -25.25 -11.65 -17.75
CA PRO A 198 -25.25 -10.57 -18.73
C PRO A 198 -24.24 -9.48 -18.35
N ASP A 199 -23.45 -9.01 -19.31
CA ASP A 199 -22.42 -7.98 -19.09
C ASP A 199 -22.98 -6.66 -18.53
N ASP A 200 -24.24 -6.35 -18.87
CA ASP A 200 -24.97 -5.17 -18.41
C ASP A 200 -25.70 -5.37 -17.06
N ASN A 201 -25.59 -6.56 -16.45
CA ASN A 201 -26.15 -6.89 -15.15
C ASN A 201 -25.08 -7.37 -14.16
N PRO A 202 -24.18 -6.49 -13.70
CA PRO A 202 -23.11 -6.85 -12.76
C PRO A 202 -23.65 -7.18 -11.36
N TYR A 203 -24.93 -6.99 -11.07
CA TYR A 203 -25.51 -7.44 -9.79
C TYR A 203 -26.14 -8.84 -9.89
N GLY A 204 -26.34 -9.36 -11.11
CA GLY A 204 -27.01 -10.62 -11.36
C GLY A 204 -28.49 -10.65 -10.94
N TYR A 205 -29.05 -9.51 -10.54
CA TYR A 205 -30.43 -9.43 -10.04
C TYR A 205 -31.40 -9.68 -11.19
N GLY A 206 -32.34 -10.60 -11.04
CA GLY A 206 -33.29 -10.97 -12.08
C GLY A 206 -32.64 -11.47 -13.37
N ALA A 207 -31.35 -11.87 -13.35
CA ALA A 207 -30.69 -12.47 -14.50
C ALA A 207 -31.32 -13.82 -14.89
N PHE A 208 -31.91 -14.51 -13.90
CA PHE A 208 -32.67 -15.74 -14.09
C PHE A 208 -34.10 -15.55 -13.57
N ASP A 209 -35.05 -16.28 -14.16
CA ASP A 209 -36.43 -16.29 -13.68
C ASP A 209 -36.54 -16.87 -12.26
N THR A 210 -35.79 -17.94 -12.01
CA THR A 210 -35.64 -18.58 -10.69
C THR A 210 -34.21 -19.09 -10.54
N CYS A 211 -33.78 -19.39 -9.31
CA CYS A 211 -32.45 -19.96 -9.11
C CYS A 211 -32.35 -21.32 -9.83
N PRO A 212 -31.38 -21.51 -10.75
CA PRO A 212 -31.36 -22.66 -11.63
C PRO A 212 -31.46 -24.01 -10.89
N PRO A 213 -32.24 -24.98 -11.43
CA PRO A 213 -32.40 -26.30 -10.83
C PRO A 213 -31.11 -27.12 -10.75
N SER A 214 -30.11 -26.79 -11.57
CA SER A 214 -28.77 -27.37 -11.53
C SER A 214 -27.97 -26.97 -10.28
N LEU A 215 -28.33 -25.87 -9.61
CA LEU A 215 -27.68 -25.45 -8.36
C LEU A 215 -28.14 -26.32 -7.19
N GLN A 216 -27.24 -26.59 -6.25
CA GLN A 216 -27.56 -27.36 -5.06
C GLN A 216 -28.38 -26.52 -4.09
N ALA A 217 -29.43 -27.09 -3.51
CA ALA A 217 -30.26 -26.39 -2.53
C ALA A 217 -29.50 -26.17 -1.22
N LEU A 218 -29.68 -25.00 -0.63
CA LEU A 218 -29.17 -24.67 0.69
C LEU A 218 -30.35 -24.62 1.66
N ASP A 219 -30.32 -25.47 2.67
CA ASP A 219 -31.32 -25.46 3.75
C ASP A 219 -31.04 -24.26 4.66
N ALA A 220 -31.68 -23.13 4.35
CA ALA A 220 -31.51 -21.87 5.05
C ALA A 220 -32.86 -21.20 5.25
N ASN A 221 -33.11 -20.75 6.48
CA ASN A 221 -34.34 -20.07 6.85
C ASN A 221 -34.58 -18.80 6.02
N GLU A 222 -35.86 -18.47 5.78
CA GLU A 222 -36.24 -17.21 5.15
C GLU A 222 -35.70 -16.03 5.97
N LEU A 223 -35.05 -15.09 5.29
CA LEU A 223 -34.52 -13.88 5.90
C LEU A 223 -35.37 -12.70 5.46
N GLU A 224 -36.00 -12.04 6.41
CA GLU A 224 -36.76 -10.81 6.16
C GLU A 224 -36.08 -9.59 6.81
N THR A 225 -36.07 -8.47 6.09
CA THR A 225 -35.57 -7.20 6.62
C THR A 225 -36.30 -6.00 6.03
N ARG A 226 -36.25 -4.89 6.76
CA ARG A 226 -36.59 -3.54 6.25
C ARG A 226 -35.39 -2.61 6.24
N ALA A 227 -34.25 -3.10 6.72
CA ALA A 227 -32.98 -2.41 6.63
C ALA A 227 -32.38 -2.65 5.25
N ARG A 228 -31.41 -1.81 4.88
CA ARG A 228 -30.67 -1.88 3.62
C ARG A 228 -29.89 -3.16 3.42
N SER A 229 -29.61 -3.89 4.49
CA SER A 229 -28.99 -5.20 4.43
C SER A 229 -29.50 -6.13 5.52
N ALA A 230 -29.25 -7.41 5.34
CA ALA A 230 -29.43 -8.43 6.35
C ALA A 230 -28.37 -9.52 6.21
N LEU A 231 -27.82 -9.93 7.35
CA LEU A 231 -26.81 -10.98 7.46
C LEU A 231 -27.48 -12.34 7.65
N ASP A 232 -27.13 -13.30 6.80
CA ASP A 232 -27.31 -14.71 7.10
C ASP A 232 -26.39 -15.08 8.28
N ARG A 233 -26.99 -15.25 9.47
CA ARG A 233 -26.25 -15.46 10.74
C ARG A 233 -25.56 -16.80 10.81
N GLU A 234 -26.13 -17.80 10.14
CA GLU A 234 -25.58 -19.15 10.07
C GLU A 234 -24.49 -19.20 9.00
N PRO A 235 -23.30 -19.72 9.31
CA PRO A 235 -22.27 -19.91 8.31
C PRO A 235 -22.72 -20.96 7.29
N LEU A 236 -22.30 -20.76 6.05
CA LEU A 236 -22.53 -21.72 4.97
C LEU A 236 -21.86 -23.07 5.27
N PRO A 237 -22.47 -24.19 4.86
CA PRO A 237 -21.79 -25.47 4.84
C PRO A 237 -20.56 -25.43 3.93
N ALA A 238 -19.56 -26.28 4.19
CA ALA A 238 -18.27 -26.25 3.50
C ALA A 238 -18.39 -26.30 1.97
N GLU A 239 -19.33 -27.09 1.44
CA GLU A 239 -19.60 -27.20 -0.01
C GLU A 239 -20.08 -25.87 -0.60
N ALA A 240 -20.98 -25.17 0.08
CA ALA A 240 -21.46 -23.84 -0.33
C ALA A 240 -20.42 -22.74 -0.07
N ALA A 241 -19.56 -22.90 0.93
CA ALA A 241 -18.42 -22.01 1.15
C ALA A 241 -17.40 -22.11 0.01
N ALA A 242 -17.21 -23.31 -0.55
CA ALA A 242 -16.32 -23.56 -1.68
C ALA A 242 -16.95 -23.22 -3.05
N ALA A 243 -18.27 -23.10 -3.17
CA ALA A 243 -18.91 -22.74 -4.44
C ALA A 243 -18.70 -21.26 -4.82
N PRO A 244 -18.68 -20.91 -6.12
CA PRO A 244 -18.39 -19.54 -6.56
C PRO A 244 -19.48 -18.53 -6.19
N LEU A 245 -20.73 -18.97 -6.01
CA LEU A 245 -21.80 -18.08 -5.62
C LEU A 245 -22.96 -18.77 -4.91
N VAL A 246 -23.81 -17.93 -4.32
CA VAL A 246 -25.12 -18.29 -3.79
C VAL A 246 -26.19 -17.50 -4.54
N CYS A 247 -27.19 -18.19 -5.08
CA CYS A 247 -28.40 -17.63 -5.65
C CYS A 247 -29.53 -17.71 -4.61
N ALA A 248 -30.38 -16.70 -4.54
CA ALA A 248 -31.61 -16.74 -3.76
C ALA A 248 -32.77 -16.12 -4.52
N THR A 249 -33.99 -16.39 -4.07
CA THR A 249 -35.18 -15.65 -4.49
C THR A 249 -35.37 -14.47 -3.54
N ALA A 250 -35.29 -13.25 -4.09
CA ALA A 250 -35.61 -12.03 -3.40
C ALA A 250 -37.04 -11.60 -3.73
N THR A 251 -37.85 -11.38 -2.69
CA THR A 251 -39.23 -10.89 -2.80
C THR A 251 -39.32 -9.49 -2.23
N VAL A 252 -39.92 -8.58 -3.00
CA VAL A 252 -40.10 -7.17 -2.66
C VAL A 252 -41.55 -6.74 -2.94
N ASP A 253 -42.05 -5.78 -2.18
CA ASP A 253 -43.38 -5.21 -2.40
C ASP A 253 -43.31 -4.04 -3.40
N ASP A 254 -44.29 -3.96 -4.29
CA ASP A 254 -44.57 -2.82 -5.18
C ASP A 254 -46.10 -2.57 -5.26
N ALA A 255 -46.56 -1.64 -6.13
CA ALA A 255 -47.98 -1.33 -6.21
C ALA A 255 -48.84 -2.39 -6.93
N LYS A 256 -48.22 -3.34 -7.64
CA LYS A 256 -48.87 -4.51 -8.26
C LYS A 256 -48.96 -5.69 -7.28
N GLY A 257 -48.11 -5.73 -6.26
CA GLY A 257 -48.15 -6.71 -5.17
C GLY A 257 -46.74 -7.17 -4.79
N ARG A 258 -46.61 -8.47 -4.50
CA ARG A 258 -45.31 -9.09 -4.27
C ARG A 258 -44.64 -9.44 -5.58
N PHE A 259 -43.44 -8.93 -5.78
CA PHE A 259 -42.59 -9.25 -6.91
C PHE A 259 -41.40 -10.10 -6.45
N ALA A 260 -41.14 -11.20 -7.16
CA ALA A 260 -40.00 -12.07 -6.89
C ALA A 260 -39.03 -12.06 -8.06
N ALA A 261 -37.74 -11.96 -7.77
CA ALA A 261 -36.65 -12.08 -8.72
C ALA A 261 -35.47 -12.82 -8.09
N THR A 262 -34.54 -13.29 -8.91
CA THR A 262 -33.30 -13.87 -8.41
C THR A 262 -32.35 -12.79 -7.90
N ALA A 263 -31.63 -13.08 -6.82
CA ALA A 263 -30.54 -12.28 -6.30
C ALA A 263 -29.30 -13.16 -6.19
N LEU A 264 -28.13 -12.64 -6.56
CA LEU A 264 -26.87 -13.38 -6.54
C LEU A 264 -25.90 -12.78 -5.54
N ALA A 265 -25.16 -13.64 -4.85
CA ALA A 265 -24.03 -13.32 -4.02
C ALA A 265 -22.78 -13.98 -4.61
N ARG A 266 -21.83 -13.19 -5.11
CA ARG A 266 -20.57 -13.70 -5.68
C ARG A 266 -19.47 -13.66 -4.61
N LYS A 267 -18.68 -14.74 -4.51
CA LYS A 267 -17.59 -14.84 -3.52
C LYS A 267 -16.56 -13.72 -3.72
N ASN A 268 -16.00 -13.24 -2.61
CA ASN A 268 -14.84 -12.37 -2.65
C ASN A 268 -13.62 -13.15 -3.20
N PRO A 269 -12.70 -12.49 -3.93
CA PRO A 269 -11.43 -13.09 -4.34
C PRO A 269 -10.73 -13.76 -3.15
N GLN A 270 -10.35 -15.02 -3.29
CA GLN A 270 -9.59 -15.73 -2.25
C GLN A 270 -8.12 -15.46 -2.47
N THR A 271 -7.55 -14.62 -1.61
CA THR A 271 -6.16 -14.21 -1.68
C THR A 271 -5.37 -14.77 -0.51
N ARG A 272 -4.09 -15.02 -0.77
CA ARG A 272 -3.10 -15.36 0.24
C ARG A 272 -1.79 -14.66 -0.07
N PRO A 273 -0.88 -14.52 0.89
CA PRO A 273 0.51 -14.21 0.60
C PRO A 273 1.08 -15.18 -0.45
N ALA A 274 1.67 -14.64 -1.53
CA ALA A 274 2.32 -15.45 -2.56
C ALA A 274 3.56 -16.17 -2.00
N PHE A 275 4.31 -15.47 -1.14
CA PHE A 275 5.47 -15.99 -0.44
C PHE A 275 5.58 -15.32 0.94
N PRO A 276 5.90 -16.04 2.03
CA PRO A 276 5.93 -15.45 3.36
C PRO A 276 7.14 -14.52 3.56
N ALA A 277 8.34 -15.02 3.30
CA ALA A 277 9.60 -14.29 3.39
C ALA A 277 10.69 -15.05 2.66
N LEU A 278 11.54 -14.34 1.92
CA LEU A 278 12.74 -14.88 1.30
C LEU A 278 13.87 -14.92 2.33
N ARG A 279 14.63 -16.03 2.39
CA ARG A 279 15.66 -16.26 3.40
C ARG A 279 17.03 -16.43 2.78
N SER A 280 17.95 -15.57 3.21
CA SER A 280 19.37 -15.64 2.86
C SER A 280 20.20 -15.54 4.14
N PRO A 281 20.62 -16.68 4.74
CA PRO A 281 21.40 -16.67 5.97
C PRO A 281 22.66 -15.80 5.83
N ILE A 282 22.80 -14.81 6.70
CA ILE A 282 23.99 -13.95 6.74
C ILE A 282 24.98 -14.51 7.75
N ARG A 283 26.24 -14.66 7.35
CA ARG A 283 27.32 -15.09 8.24
C ARG A 283 28.43 -14.05 8.30
N PRO A 284 29.16 -13.98 9.43
CA PRO A 284 30.42 -13.27 9.48
C PRO A 284 31.45 -13.92 8.55
N ASN A 285 32.11 -13.11 7.73
CA ASN A 285 33.25 -13.52 6.95
C ASN A 285 34.55 -13.35 7.74
N ARG A 286 35.47 -14.28 7.53
CA ARG A 286 36.81 -14.25 8.09
C ARG A 286 37.68 -13.24 7.35
N ALA A 287 38.35 -12.37 8.09
CA ALA A 287 39.33 -11.44 7.52
C ALA A 287 40.65 -12.18 7.18
N LEU A 288 41.15 -12.02 5.96
CA LEU A 288 42.49 -12.43 5.54
C LEU A 288 43.39 -11.19 5.46
N GLY A 289 44.17 -10.94 6.51
CA GLY A 289 45.01 -9.74 6.63
C GLY A 289 46.32 -9.79 5.86
N TYR A 290 46.69 -8.68 5.21
CA TYR A 290 48.06 -8.40 4.76
C TYR A 290 48.45 -6.95 5.01
N VAL A 291 49.74 -6.73 5.29
CA VAL A 291 50.34 -5.39 5.32
C VAL A 291 51.27 -5.24 4.13
N LEU A 292 50.92 -4.37 3.19
CA LEU A 292 51.74 -4.01 2.04
C LEU A 292 52.54 -2.75 2.40
N ARG A 293 53.85 -2.87 2.53
CA ARG A 293 54.74 -1.76 2.92
C ARG A 293 56.13 -1.88 2.30
N PRO A 294 56.89 -0.78 2.15
CA PRO A 294 58.29 -0.88 1.73
C PRO A 294 59.08 -1.63 2.81
N CYS A 295 59.92 -2.55 2.38
CA CYS A 295 60.80 -3.32 3.27
C CYS A 295 62.18 -2.68 3.39
N THR A 296 62.59 -1.89 2.40
CA THR A 296 63.91 -1.24 2.41
C THR A 296 63.95 0.09 3.16
N ARG A 297 62.79 0.64 3.51
CA ARG A 297 62.68 1.94 4.19
C ARG A 297 61.43 2.08 5.03
N VAL A 298 61.50 2.92 6.06
CA VAL A 298 60.38 3.27 6.93
C VAL A 298 59.73 4.56 6.43
N ILE A 299 58.42 4.53 6.23
CA ILE A 299 57.64 5.72 5.86
C ILE A 299 57.16 6.45 7.11
N SER A 300 56.41 5.77 7.97
CA SER A 300 55.93 6.31 9.25
C SER A 300 55.44 5.18 10.14
N ASP A 301 56.21 4.87 11.19
CA ASP A 301 55.86 3.81 12.14
C ASP A 301 54.54 4.10 12.88
N VAL A 302 54.30 5.37 13.22
CA VAL A 302 53.07 5.79 13.92
C VAL A 302 51.84 5.59 13.02
N HIS A 303 51.94 5.93 11.73
CA HIS A 303 50.85 5.68 10.79
C HIS A 303 50.66 4.18 10.49
N ALA A 304 51.75 3.41 10.36
CA ALA A 304 51.68 1.96 10.16
C ALA A 304 51.02 1.25 11.36
N ALA A 305 51.39 1.65 12.58
CA ALA A 305 50.79 1.18 13.82
C ALA A 305 49.29 1.52 13.87
N MET A 306 48.91 2.74 13.46
CA MET A 306 47.51 3.14 13.36
C MET A 306 46.74 2.27 12.35
N GLN A 307 47.25 2.06 11.13
CA GLN A 307 46.59 1.21 10.13
C GLN A 307 46.37 -0.22 10.65
N SER A 308 47.40 -0.80 11.26
CA SER A 308 47.32 -2.13 11.87
C SER A 308 46.29 -2.18 13.00
N GLN A 309 46.21 -1.13 13.82
CA GLN A 309 45.20 -0.97 14.88
C GLN A 309 43.79 -0.89 14.29
N ARG A 310 43.56 -0.15 13.19
CA ARG A 310 42.22 -0.01 12.59
C ARG A 310 41.72 -1.27 11.93
N LEU A 311 42.63 -2.07 11.38
CA LEU A 311 42.30 -3.36 10.78
C LEU A 311 42.30 -4.51 11.79
N LEU A 312 42.63 -4.24 13.06
CA LEU A 312 42.76 -5.24 14.12
C LEU A 312 43.72 -6.37 13.74
N PHE A 313 44.80 -6.04 13.03
CA PHE A 313 45.81 -7.01 12.65
C PHE A 313 46.63 -7.44 13.85
N VAL A 314 46.64 -8.75 14.09
CA VAL A 314 47.54 -9.44 15.00
C VAL A 314 48.44 -10.31 14.14
N ASP A 315 49.71 -9.92 14.00
CA ASP A 315 50.73 -10.65 13.24
C ASP A 315 50.38 -10.90 11.75
N ALA A 316 49.74 -9.93 11.09
CA ALA A 316 49.39 -10.05 9.68
C ALA A 316 50.66 -10.14 8.80
N PRO A 317 50.69 -11.03 7.78
CA PRO A 317 51.83 -11.19 6.89
C PRO A 317 52.15 -9.89 6.15
N GLU A 318 53.43 -9.54 6.15
CA GLU A 318 53.95 -8.39 5.42
C GLU A 318 54.36 -8.77 4.00
N VAL A 319 54.03 -7.90 3.04
CA VAL A 319 54.43 -8.02 1.64
C VAL A 319 55.21 -6.78 1.25
N CYS A 320 56.46 -7.00 0.82
CA CYS A 320 57.31 -5.94 0.32
C CYS A 320 56.74 -5.37 -0.99
N ILE A 321 56.68 -4.05 -1.08
CA ILE A 321 56.23 -3.34 -2.29
C ILE A 321 57.37 -2.56 -2.96
N ASP A 322 58.63 -2.76 -2.57
CA ASP A 322 59.76 -2.00 -3.13
C ASP A 322 59.92 -2.20 -4.66
N ASP A 323 59.48 -3.35 -5.18
CA ASP A 323 59.57 -3.75 -6.58
C ASP A 323 58.26 -3.60 -7.37
N TRP A 324 57.32 -2.80 -6.88
CA TRP A 324 55.99 -2.64 -7.49
C TRP A 324 56.00 -2.17 -8.96
N MET A 325 57.09 -1.53 -9.40
CA MET A 325 57.29 -1.10 -10.78
C MET A 325 57.79 -2.22 -11.71
N MET A 326 58.25 -3.35 -11.16
CA MET A 326 58.76 -4.47 -11.94
C MET A 326 57.61 -5.20 -12.66
N PRO A 327 57.84 -5.68 -13.90
CA PRO A 327 56.87 -6.55 -14.56
C PRO A 327 56.56 -7.79 -13.71
N GLY A 328 55.29 -8.18 -13.61
CA GLY A 328 54.89 -9.37 -12.88
C GLY A 328 54.52 -9.15 -11.41
N PHE A 329 54.62 -7.92 -10.87
CA PHE A 329 54.28 -7.64 -9.46
C PHE A 329 52.84 -8.03 -9.12
N ALA A 330 51.87 -7.64 -9.96
CA ALA A 330 50.46 -7.90 -9.73
C ALA A 330 50.14 -9.41 -9.72
N GLU A 331 50.75 -10.17 -10.63
CA GLU A 331 50.63 -11.61 -10.74
C GLU A 331 51.21 -12.33 -9.51
N GLN A 332 52.37 -11.87 -9.03
CA GLN A 332 53.01 -12.42 -7.82
C GLN A 332 52.16 -12.16 -6.57
N LEU A 333 51.63 -10.94 -6.42
CA LEU A 333 50.74 -10.59 -5.32
C LEU A 333 49.44 -11.42 -5.39
N ALA A 334 48.83 -11.54 -6.56
CA ALA A 334 47.63 -12.35 -6.76
C ALA A 334 47.88 -13.84 -6.46
N ALA A 335 49.03 -14.40 -6.85
CA ALA A 335 49.41 -15.78 -6.55
C ALA A 335 49.57 -16.01 -5.04
N ARG A 336 50.16 -15.04 -4.32
CA ARG A 336 50.28 -15.09 -2.86
C ARG A 336 48.91 -15.05 -2.17
N ILE A 337 48.00 -14.19 -2.64
CA ILE A 337 46.62 -14.13 -2.14
C ILE A 337 45.91 -15.46 -2.38
N ARG A 338 45.95 -16.01 -3.61
CA ARG A 338 45.30 -17.29 -3.96
C ARG A 338 45.79 -18.45 -3.10
N THR A 339 47.10 -18.55 -2.89
CA THR A 339 47.69 -19.58 -2.02
C THR A 339 47.07 -19.52 -0.62
N ARG A 340 46.91 -18.33 -0.06
CA ARG A 340 46.31 -18.17 1.26
C ARG A 340 44.82 -18.47 1.29
N ILE A 341 44.07 -18.08 0.25
CA ILE A 341 42.66 -18.47 0.12
C ILE A 341 42.55 -19.99 0.17
N ASP A 342 43.39 -20.71 -0.58
CA ASP A 342 43.35 -22.17 -0.65
C ASP A 342 43.68 -22.83 0.70
N GLU A 343 44.64 -22.30 1.45
CA GLU A 343 44.95 -22.76 2.82
C GLU A 343 43.76 -22.58 3.77
N GLU A 344 43.15 -21.40 3.75
CA GLU A 344 42.08 -21.00 4.66
C GLU A 344 40.74 -21.65 4.32
N ARG A 345 40.53 -22.02 3.05
CA ARG A 345 39.32 -22.70 2.56
C ARG A 345 39.01 -23.98 3.32
N THR A 346 40.02 -24.66 3.86
CA THR A 346 39.86 -25.88 4.68
C THR A 346 39.01 -25.67 5.94
N ARG A 347 38.81 -24.43 6.38
CA ARG A 347 38.01 -24.08 7.56
C ARG A 347 36.52 -23.93 7.28
N GLY A 348 36.09 -23.90 6.02
CA GLY A 348 34.68 -23.86 5.64
C GLY A 348 33.99 -22.49 5.82
N GLU A 349 34.76 -21.42 6.07
CA GLU A 349 34.25 -20.06 6.25
C GLU A 349 34.44 -19.20 4.99
N ASP A 350 33.48 -18.32 4.68
CA ASP A 350 33.66 -17.27 3.68
C ASP A 350 34.68 -16.24 4.18
N MET A 351 35.39 -15.63 3.24
CA MET A 351 36.55 -14.78 3.51
C MET A 351 36.34 -13.38 2.93
N VAL A 352 36.94 -12.38 3.56
CA VAL A 352 37.18 -11.05 2.98
C VAL A 352 38.67 -10.74 3.10
N LEU A 353 39.29 -10.36 1.99
CA LEU A 353 40.68 -9.96 1.98
C LEU A 353 40.78 -8.57 2.59
N THR A 354 41.58 -8.40 3.64
CA THR A 354 41.81 -7.11 4.30
C THR A 354 43.24 -6.67 4.06
N LEU A 355 43.45 -5.50 3.45
CA LEU A 355 44.78 -4.99 3.11
C LEU A 355 45.06 -3.67 3.83
N ALA A 356 46.18 -3.56 4.52
CA ALA A 356 46.80 -2.27 4.83
C ALA A 356 47.75 -1.90 3.70
N LEU A 357 47.47 -0.84 2.95
CA LEU A 357 48.37 -0.32 1.93
C LEU A 357 49.15 0.87 2.50
N HIS A 358 50.34 0.59 3.03
CA HIS A 358 51.21 1.56 3.70
C HIS A 358 52.32 2.03 2.76
N HIS A 359 52.06 3.08 2.01
CA HIS A 359 53.02 3.62 1.03
C HIS A 359 53.08 5.15 1.06
N ASP A 360 53.98 5.72 0.25
CA ASP A 360 54.19 7.16 0.09
C ASP A 360 54.08 7.64 -1.36
N ASP A 361 53.60 6.80 -2.28
CA ASP A 361 53.30 7.16 -3.68
C ASP A 361 51.98 7.96 -3.77
N PRO A 362 52.03 9.29 -4.03
CA PRO A 362 50.82 10.11 -4.11
C PRO A 362 50.14 10.03 -5.48
N THR A 363 50.79 9.42 -6.48
CA THR A 363 50.32 9.43 -7.87
C THR A 363 49.17 8.46 -8.12
N GLY A 364 49.06 7.41 -7.30
CA GLY A 364 48.07 6.34 -7.44
C GLY A 364 48.57 5.15 -8.27
N ALA A 365 49.76 5.23 -8.85
CA ALA A 365 50.30 4.17 -9.71
C ALA A 365 50.52 2.85 -8.96
N LEU A 366 50.91 2.87 -7.67
CA LEU A 366 50.95 1.66 -6.86
C LEU A 366 49.54 1.09 -6.61
N ALA A 367 48.57 1.95 -6.28
CA ALA A 367 47.19 1.53 -6.04
C ALA A 367 46.60 0.83 -7.27
N ASP A 368 46.88 1.36 -8.47
CA ASP A 368 46.52 0.72 -9.75
C ASP A 368 47.11 -0.69 -9.89
N ARG A 369 48.37 -0.92 -9.48
CA ARG A 369 48.99 -2.25 -9.51
C ARG A 369 48.39 -3.21 -8.51
N VAL A 370 48.03 -2.73 -7.33
CA VAL A 370 47.31 -3.54 -6.33
C VAL A 370 45.91 -3.88 -6.84
N GLU A 371 45.25 -2.96 -7.51
CA GLU A 371 43.95 -3.18 -8.15
C GLU A 371 44.00 -4.23 -9.28
N ASP A 372 45.07 -4.22 -10.09
CA ASP A 372 45.35 -5.28 -11.07
C ASP A 372 45.49 -6.65 -10.38
N ALA A 373 46.23 -6.72 -9.27
CA ALA A 373 46.39 -7.95 -8.51
C ALA A 373 45.07 -8.46 -7.91
N LEU A 374 44.27 -7.55 -7.34
CA LEU A 374 42.93 -7.85 -6.82
C LEU A 374 42.02 -8.36 -7.94
N SER A 375 42.09 -7.79 -9.14
CA SER A 375 41.31 -8.25 -10.30
C SER A 375 41.63 -9.68 -10.68
N ILE A 376 42.91 -10.04 -10.66
CA ILE A 376 43.35 -11.42 -10.91
C ILE A 376 42.86 -12.35 -9.79
N ALA A 377 42.95 -11.93 -8.52
CA ALA A 377 42.61 -12.78 -7.38
C ALA A 377 41.10 -12.97 -7.17
N LEU A 378 40.29 -11.92 -7.35
CA LEU A 378 38.86 -11.91 -7.01
C LEU A 378 37.96 -12.41 -8.14
N ALA A 379 38.31 -12.17 -9.41
CA ALA A 379 37.44 -12.54 -10.53
C ALA A 379 37.04 -14.03 -10.54
N PRO A 380 37.93 -15.01 -10.25
CA PRO A 380 37.55 -16.42 -10.17
C PRO A 380 36.68 -16.79 -8.96
N GLU A 381 36.60 -15.93 -7.94
CA GLU A 381 35.90 -16.20 -6.68
C GLU A 381 34.45 -15.71 -6.69
N ARG A 382 34.11 -14.80 -7.63
CA ARG A 382 32.78 -14.19 -7.77
C ARG A 382 31.65 -15.22 -7.86
N GLU A 383 31.86 -16.31 -8.60
CA GLU A 383 30.84 -17.35 -8.83
C GLU A 383 31.00 -18.59 -7.95
N LYS A 384 31.95 -18.60 -7.02
CA LYS A 384 32.13 -19.74 -6.11
C LYS A 384 31.05 -19.78 -5.02
N THR A 385 30.76 -20.99 -4.58
CA THR A 385 29.93 -21.29 -3.40
C THR A 385 30.77 -21.14 -2.14
N THR A 386 30.12 -21.01 -0.98
CA THR A 386 30.81 -21.02 0.32
C THR A 386 31.57 -22.36 0.50
N PRO A 387 32.83 -22.35 0.98
CA PRO A 387 33.69 -21.21 1.31
C PRO A 387 34.32 -20.49 0.09
N ARG A 388 34.18 -19.17 0.01
CA ARG A 388 34.71 -18.31 -1.07
C ARG A 388 35.40 -17.05 -0.53
N LEU A 389 36.19 -16.39 -1.38
CA LEU A 389 36.56 -14.99 -1.14
C LEU A 389 35.47 -14.05 -1.67
N THR A 390 34.68 -13.47 -0.76
CA THR A 390 33.53 -12.63 -1.11
C THR A 390 33.92 -11.28 -1.69
N GLY A 391 35.07 -10.74 -1.27
CA GLY A 391 35.55 -9.42 -1.70
C GLY A 391 36.83 -9.00 -0.97
N ALA A 392 37.20 -7.72 -1.11
CA ALA A 392 38.33 -7.14 -0.39
C ALA A 392 38.00 -5.79 0.26
N PHE A 393 38.62 -5.50 1.40
CA PHE A 393 38.61 -4.25 2.12
C PHE A 393 40.04 -3.69 2.17
N VAL A 394 40.27 -2.53 1.57
CA VAL A 394 41.61 -1.93 1.48
C VAL A 394 41.63 -0.65 2.32
N PHE A 395 42.56 -0.56 3.28
CA PHE A 395 42.85 0.66 4.00
C PHE A 395 44.20 1.25 3.56
N ASP A 396 44.13 2.37 2.85
CA ASP A 396 45.22 3.01 2.13
C ASP A 396 45.73 4.29 2.85
N SER A 397 47.02 4.54 2.74
CA SER A 397 47.67 5.80 3.12
C SER A 397 47.08 7.01 2.38
N PHE A 398 46.59 6.82 1.16
CA PHE A 398 46.00 7.86 0.31
C PHE A 398 44.57 7.50 -0.09
N GLY A 399 43.82 8.50 -0.58
CA GLY A 399 42.53 8.22 -1.20
C GLY A 399 42.72 7.61 -2.59
N HIS A 400 41.95 6.57 -2.93
CA HIS A 400 41.96 5.93 -4.26
C HIS A 400 40.55 5.79 -4.84
N GLY A 401 40.42 5.78 -6.16
CA GLY A 401 39.16 5.51 -6.85
C GLY A 401 39.34 4.27 -7.73
N ILE A 402 38.54 3.23 -7.52
CA ILE A 402 38.61 1.99 -8.27
C ILE A 402 38.23 2.25 -9.73
N THR A 403 39.07 1.79 -10.67
CA THR A 403 38.92 2.01 -12.13
C THR A 403 38.68 0.72 -12.92
N ARG A 404 38.99 -0.44 -12.35
CA ARG A 404 38.89 -1.76 -12.95
C ARG A 404 37.51 -2.35 -12.71
N GLU A 405 36.79 -2.56 -13.81
CA GLU A 405 35.44 -3.11 -13.78
C GLU A 405 35.31 -4.45 -13.01
N PRO A 406 36.24 -5.43 -13.11
CA PRO A 406 36.11 -6.71 -12.41
C PRO A 406 36.07 -6.63 -10.89
N VAL A 407 36.60 -5.55 -10.29
CA VAL A 407 36.72 -5.40 -8.83
C VAL A 407 35.91 -4.25 -8.26
N ARG A 408 35.35 -3.40 -9.12
CA ARG A 408 34.50 -2.26 -8.75
C ARG A 408 33.34 -2.63 -7.82
N GLN A 409 32.81 -3.83 -7.96
CA GLN A 409 31.70 -4.35 -7.14
C GLN A 409 32.16 -5.30 -6.03
N MET A 410 33.45 -5.55 -5.85
CA MET A 410 33.96 -6.53 -4.88
C MET A 410 34.94 -5.91 -3.88
N VAL A 411 35.43 -4.71 -4.14
CA VAL A 411 36.45 -4.04 -3.33
C VAL A 411 35.88 -2.77 -2.70
N LEU A 412 35.98 -2.69 -1.37
CA LEU A 412 35.71 -1.47 -0.61
C LEU A 412 37.07 -0.84 -0.30
N TRP A 413 37.37 0.28 -0.96
CA TRP A 413 38.63 1.00 -0.78
C TRP A 413 38.43 2.22 0.11
N CYS A 414 39.27 2.34 1.14
CA CYS A 414 39.15 3.37 2.16
C CYS A 414 40.53 4.00 2.40
N PRO A 415 40.66 5.35 2.43
CA PRO A 415 39.66 6.33 1.99
C PRO A 415 39.42 6.26 0.47
N ALA A 416 38.21 6.56 0.04
CA ALA A 416 37.83 6.60 -1.36
C ALA A 416 37.93 8.03 -1.91
N ARG A 417 38.57 8.20 -3.08
CA ARG A 417 38.43 9.41 -3.88
C ARG A 417 37.10 9.33 -4.63
N ALA A 418 36.16 10.19 -4.26
CA ALA A 418 34.92 10.37 -5.00
C ALA A 418 35.24 10.82 -6.45
N GLY A 419 34.91 9.98 -7.43
CA GLY A 419 34.81 10.42 -8.83
C GLY A 419 33.51 11.21 -9.05
N SER A 420 33.41 11.94 -10.16
CA SER A 420 32.23 12.73 -10.57
C SER A 420 30.97 11.91 -10.91
N VAL A 421 30.91 10.63 -10.51
CA VAL A 421 29.83 9.67 -10.83
C VAL A 421 28.86 9.52 -9.64
N LEU A 422 28.90 10.44 -8.67
CA LEU A 422 28.02 10.44 -7.50
C LEU A 422 26.61 10.97 -7.79
N ASP A 423 26.38 11.64 -8.92
CA ASP A 423 25.09 12.25 -9.26
C ASP A 423 24.05 11.24 -9.83
N GLU A 424 24.43 9.98 -10.08
CA GLU A 424 23.55 8.94 -10.65
C GLU A 424 23.40 7.68 -9.78
N LEU A 425 23.87 7.69 -8.52
CA LEU A 425 23.69 6.56 -7.62
C LEU A 425 22.43 6.77 -6.77
N PRO A 426 21.45 5.85 -6.78
CA PRO A 426 20.25 5.98 -5.97
C PRO A 426 20.61 6.10 -4.48
N GLU A 427 19.93 6.99 -3.78
CA GLU A 427 20.07 7.25 -2.34
C GLU A 427 19.85 5.95 -1.55
N GLY A 428 20.93 5.25 -1.16
CA GLY A 428 20.75 3.98 -0.43
C GLY A 428 21.99 3.20 0.04
N ALA A 429 23.22 3.53 -0.37
CA ALA A 429 24.40 2.85 0.19
C ALA A 429 25.65 3.77 0.23
N PRO A 430 26.33 3.93 1.38
CA PRO A 430 27.70 4.41 1.40
C PRO A 430 28.61 3.31 0.84
N ARG A 431 28.65 3.18 -0.49
CA ARG A 431 29.50 2.25 -1.28
C ARG A 431 30.99 2.57 -1.18
N ALA A 432 31.37 3.49 -0.32
CA ALA A 432 32.71 4.01 -0.19
C ALA A 432 32.91 4.50 1.24
N CYS A 433 34.16 4.47 1.70
CA CYS A 433 34.57 5.32 2.81
C CYS A 433 34.94 6.68 2.23
N PRO A 434 34.04 7.68 2.13
CA PRO A 434 34.35 8.93 1.45
C PRO A 434 35.58 9.58 2.10
N LEU A 435 36.46 10.13 1.27
CA LEU A 435 37.50 11.03 1.76
C LEU A 435 36.80 12.25 2.37
N LEU A 436 36.67 12.24 3.70
CA LEU A 436 36.13 13.39 4.42
C LEU A 436 37.16 14.52 4.35
N PRO A 437 36.75 15.75 3.99
CA PRO A 437 37.63 16.89 4.13
C PRO A 437 38.05 17.02 5.59
N ASP A 438 39.17 17.69 5.82
CA ASP A 438 39.62 17.98 7.19
C ASP A 438 38.47 18.68 7.93
N LEU A 439 37.97 18.05 8.99
CA LEU A 439 36.83 18.58 9.74
C LEU A 439 37.22 19.97 10.27
N PRO A 440 36.37 20.99 10.05
CA PRO A 440 36.69 22.36 10.43
C PRO A 440 36.97 22.41 11.93
N GLN A 441 38.06 23.09 12.31
CA GLN A 441 38.36 23.30 13.72
C GLN A 441 37.30 24.21 14.33
N LEU A 442 36.57 23.70 15.31
CA LEU A 442 35.60 24.49 16.04
C LEU A 442 36.33 25.32 17.08
N THR A 443 36.20 26.64 17.01
CA THR A 443 36.84 27.56 17.95
C THR A 443 35.80 28.10 18.92
N PHE A 444 35.96 27.78 20.21
CA PHE A 444 35.12 28.27 21.31
C PHE A 444 35.99 29.11 22.25
N GLY A 445 36.14 30.40 21.94
CA GLY A 445 37.07 31.28 22.67
C GLY A 445 38.52 30.84 22.51
N ALA A 446 39.21 30.50 23.60
CA ALA A 446 40.58 29.98 23.60
C ALA A 446 40.69 28.47 23.33
N LEU A 447 39.55 27.77 23.23
CA LEU A 447 39.49 26.33 22.97
C LEU A 447 39.37 26.07 21.47
N ARG A 448 40.21 25.17 20.95
CA ARG A 448 40.05 24.61 19.60
C ARG A 448 39.71 23.14 19.71
N ALA A 449 38.70 22.68 18.99
CA ALA A 449 38.30 21.28 18.97
C ALA A 449 38.26 20.72 17.53
N SER A 450 38.63 19.45 17.38
CA SER A 450 38.60 18.72 16.13
C SER A 450 38.33 17.23 16.36
N VAL A 451 37.94 16.53 15.30
CA VAL A 451 37.70 15.09 15.29
C VAL A 451 38.44 14.50 14.09
N LEU A 452 39.05 13.34 14.28
CA LEU A 452 39.69 12.59 13.20
C LEU A 452 38.75 11.49 12.69
N PRO A 453 38.54 11.34 11.37
CA PRO A 453 37.86 10.18 10.81
C PRO A 453 38.49 8.86 11.26
N ILE A 454 37.70 7.79 11.38
CA ILE A 454 38.20 6.50 11.88
C ILE A 454 39.16 5.79 10.91
N LEU A 455 39.03 6.06 9.61
CA LEU A 455 39.89 5.60 8.54
C LEU A 455 40.45 6.83 7.79
N PRO A 456 41.40 7.57 8.38
CA PRO A 456 41.94 8.79 7.80
C PRO A 456 43.05 8.48 6.78
N THR A 457 43.36 9.43 5.89
CA THR A 457 44.63 9.37 5.14
C THR A 457 45.83 9.59 6.06
N ARG A 458 47.03 9.22 5.59
CA ARG A 458 48.29 9.48 6.31
C ARG A 458 48.47 10.96 6.64
N ALA A 459 48.21 11.85 5.69
CA ALA A 459 48.38 13.29 5.87
C ALA A 459 47.43 13.84 6.95
N GLN A 460 46.17 13.38 6.96
CA GLN A 460 45.18 13.74 7.97
C GLN A 460 45.59 13.29 9.36
N TYR A 461 46.04 12.04 9.47
CA TYR A 461 46.47 11.48 10.73
C TYR A 461 47.68 12.22 11.31
N LEU A 462 48.76 12.38 10.54
CA LEU A 462 49.98 13.03 11.01
C LEU A 462 49.74 14.49 11.43
N ARG A 463 48.96 15.25 10.64
CA ARG A 463 48.60 16.64 11.00
C ARG A 463 47.77 16.71 12.29
N PHE A 464 46.87 15.75 12.51
CA PHE A 464 46.09 15.69 13.74
C PHE A 464 46.99 15.41 14.95
N LEU A 465 47.96 14.50 14.81
CA LEU A 465 48.91 14.16 15.89
C LEU A 465 49.77 15.35 16.31
N GLU A 466 50.20 16.20 15.38
CA GLU A 466 50.97 17.41 15.67
C GLU A 466 50.28 18.33 16.69
N THR A 467 48.94 18.34 16.71
CA THR A 467 48.16 19.24 17.57
C THR A 467 47.60 18.55 18.82
N TYR A 468 47.13 17.30 18.69
CA TYR A 468 46.28 16.65 19.70
C TYR A 468 46.87 15.36 20.30
N GLY A 469 47.90 14.79 19.65
CA GLY A 469 48.54 13.55 20.09
C GLY A 469 47.74 12.27 19.82
N GLU A 470 48.43 11.13 19.96
CA GLU A 470 47.92 9.81 19.54
C GLU A 470 46.76 9.29 20.38
N ALA A 471 46.78 9.56 21.70
CA ALA A 471 45.71 9.15 22.62
C ALA A 471 44.33 9.73 22.25
N GLN A 472 44.30 10.77 21.41
CA GLN A 472 43.08 11.44 20.96
C GLN A 472 42.65 11.07 19.54
N ALA A 473 43.36 10.19 18.84
CA ALA A 473 43.00 9.76 17.49
C ALA A 473 41.85 8.73 17.44
N GLY A 474 41.27 8.38 18.58
CA GLY A 474 40.30 7.29 18.69
C GLY A 474 40.94 5.91 18.43
N ARG A 475 40.14 4.84 18.45
CA ARG A 475 40.61 3.46 18.16
C ARG A 475 39.52 2.58 17.57
N MET A 476 39.87 1.65 16.69
CA MET A 476 38.94 0.58 16.27
C MET A 476 38.72 -0.40 17.43
N ARG A 477 37.49 -0.86 17.64
CA ARG A 477 37.14 -1.86 18.67
C ARG A 477 36.73 -3.19 18.06
N ALA A 478 35.93 -3.15 16.99
CA ALA A 478 35.56 -4.34 16.23
C ALA A 478 35.44 -3.99 14.74
N LEU A 479 35.87 -4.93 13.90
CA LEU A 479 35.72 -4.91 12.45
C LEU A 479 35.09 -6.24 12.06
N THR A 480 33.90 -6.19 11.47
CA THR A 480 33.16 -7.38 11.07
C THR A 480 32.70 -7.24 9.63
N PHE A 481 32.79 -8.34 8.89
CA PHE A 481 32.31 -8.44 7.52
C PHE A 481 31.13 -9.40 7.51
N LEU A 482 30.00 -9.01 6.95
CA LEU A 482 28.78 -9.82 6.89
C LEU A 482 28.43 -10.09 5.43
N ALA A 483 28.20 -11.34 5.06
CA ALA A 483 27.80 -11.70 3.70
C ALA A 483 26.75 -12.83 3.71
N PRO A 484 25.92 -12.94 2.67
CA PRO A 484 25.01 -14.06 2.51
C PRO A 484 25.77 -15.35 2.19
N GLU A 485 25.34 -16.44 2.82
CA GLU A 485 25.81 -17.80 2.54
C GLU A 485 25.41 -18.21 1.12
N ARG A 486 26.35 -18.75 0.34
CA ARG A 486 26.06 -19.27 -1.01
C ARG A 486 26.17 -20.78 -1.06
N THR A 487 25.07 -21.40 -1.46
CA THR A 487 24.95 -22.84 -1.70
C THR A 487 25.27 -23.18 -3.16
N PRO A 488 25.53 -24.46 -3.50
CA PRO A 488 25.69 -24.91 -4.89
C PRO A 488 24.51 -24.64 -5.83
N LEU A 489 23.34 -24.38 -5.27
CA LEU A 489 22.14 -24.00 -6.02
C LEU A 489 22.10 -22.49 -6.32
N SER A 490 22.96 -21.70 -5.66
CA SER A 490 22.92 -20.25 -5.75
C SER A 490 23.48 -19.74 -7.08
N ARG A 491 22.65 -19.02 -7.84
CA ARG A 491 23.04 -18.46 -9.15
C ARG A 491 23.06 -16.93 -9.10
N ASN A 492 24.12 -16.34 -9.62
CA ASN A 492 24.17 -14.91 -9.90
C ASN A 492 23.68 -14.62 -11.31
N VAL A 493 22.89 -13.56 -11.46
CA VAL A 493 22.47 -12.99 -12.73
C VAL A 493 22.83 -11.51 -12.71
N GLN A 494 23.45 -11.02 -13.76
CA GLN A 494 23.80 -9.61 -13.87
C GLN A 494 22.51 -8.78 -14.04
N VAL A 495 22.40 -7.67 -13.31
CA VAL A 495 21.27 -6.72 -13.40
C VAL A 495 21.82 -5.34 -13.75
N GLY A 496 21.62 -4.93 -15.01
CA GLY A 496 22.22 -3.72 -15.56
C GLY A 496 23.75 -3.74 -15.51
N ASP A 497 24.35 -2.55 -15.51
CA ASP A 497 25.81 -2.42 -15.52
C ASP A 497 26.43 -2.68 -14.14
N PHE A 498 25.69 -2.42 -13.06
CA PHE A 498 26.24 -2.37 -11.70
C PHE A 498 25.66 -3.34 -10.66
N GLY A 499 24.54 -4.00 -10.96
CA GLY A 499 23.83 -4.86 -10.01
C GLY A 499 24.07 -6.35 -10.26
N VAL A 500 23.93 -7.14 -9.20
CA VAL A 500 23.84 -8.60 -9.26
C VAL A 500 22.57 -9.03 -8.55
N ALA A 501 21.79 -9.91 -9.18
CA ALA A 501 20.74 -10.65 -8.51
C ALA A 501 21.26 -12.04 -8.15
N THR A 502 21.18 -12.41 -6.88
CA THR A 502 21.47 -13.78 -6.45
C THR A 502 20.19 -14.50 -6.08
N PHE A 503 19.95 -15.63 -6.74
CA PHE A 503 18.85 -16.55 -6.45
C PHE A 503 19.36 -17.58 -5.45
N PHE A 504 18.91 -17.50 -4.21
CA PHE A 504 19.37 -18.37 -3.12
C PHE A 504 18.42 -19.54 -2.95
N ASN A 505 18.99 -20.75 -2.74
CA ASN A 505 18.27 -21.93 -2.25
C ASN A 505 17.05 -22.38 -3.08
N ASP A 506 16.99 -22.03 -4.37
CA ASP A 506 15.85 -22.32 -5.28
C ASP A 506 14.48 -21.92 -4.68
N GLU A 507 14.43 -20.87 -3.85
CA GLU A 507 13.17 -20.34 -3.34
C GLU A 507 12.36 -19.76 -4.51
N ALA A 508 11.09 -20.14 -4.62
CA ALA A 508 10.25 -19.76 -5.75
C ALA A 508 8.77 -19.64 -5.36
N ILE A 509 8.05 -18.79 -6.09
CA ILE A 509 6.59 -18.67 -6.01
C ILE A 509 5.99 -19.69 -6.96
N SER A 510 5.18 -20.61 -6.45
CA SER A 510 4.38 -21.51 -7.29
C SER A 510 3.08 -20.83 -7.74
N ALA A 511 2.75 -20.95 -9.01
CA ALA A 511 1.56 -20.34 -9.61
C ALA A 511 0.89 -21.28 -10.61
N LEU A 512 -0.44 -21.26 -10.65
CA LEU A 512 -1.20 -21.86 -11.75
C LEU A 512 -1.48 -20.81 -12.82
N PRO A 513 -1.73 -21.20 -14.09
CA PRO A 513 -2.01 -20.24 -15.17
C PRO A 513 -3.23 -19.33 -14.95
N GLY A 514 -4.14 -19.72 -14.05
CA GLY A 514 -5.33 -18.93 -13.69
C GLY A 514 -5.18 -18.12 -12.41
N ASP A 515 -4.03 -18.18 -11.75
CA ASP A 515 -3.77 -17.34 -10.58
C ASP A 515 -3.54 -15.90 -11.03
N VAL A 516 -3.78 -14.94 -10.14
CA VAL A 516 -3.45 -13.53 -10.39
C VAL A 516 -2.72 -12.95 -9.21
N PHE A 517 -1.79 -12.04 -9.45
CA PHE A 517 -1.02 -11.38 -8.39
C PHE A 517 -1.43 -9.92 -8.21
N SER A 518 -1.24 -9.42 -6.99
CA SER A 518 -1.30 -7.99 -6.67
C SER A 518 -0.07 -7.63 -5.86
N HIS A 519 0.65 -6.61 -6.29
CA HIS A 519 1.82 -6.09 -5.58
C HIS A 519 1.43 -4.87 -4.74
N CYS A 520 1.79 -4.92 -3.46
CA CYS A 520 1.57 -3.88 -2.48
C CYS A 520 2.92 -3.30 -2.04
N PRO A 521 3.26 -2.06 -2.42
CA PRO A 521 4.47 -1.42 -1.95
C PRO A 521 4.53 -1.42 -0.41
N THR A 522 5.66 -1.85 0.15
CA THR A 522 5.93 -1.82 1.58
C THR A 522 6.86 -0.65 1.89
N GLU A 523 6.83 -0.15 3.13
CA GLU A 523 7.81 0.84 3.60
C GLU A 523 9.19 0.21 3.82
N ASP A 524 9.30 -1.12 3.76
CA ASP A 524 10.55 -1.85 3.95
C ASP A 524 11.39 -1.82 2.66
N PRO A 525 12.51 -1.08 2.63
CA PRO A 525 13.36 -0.99 1.44
C PRO A 525 13.95 -2.34 1.03
N ARG A 526 13.97 -3.34 1.93
CA ARG A 526 14.45 -4.70 1.62
C ARG A 526 13.52 -5.44 0.66
N THR A 527 12.22 -5.16 0.70
CA THR A 527 11.26 -5.75 -0.25
C THR A 527 11.55 -5.28 -1.68
N ALA A 528 12.00 -4.04 -1.86
CA ALA A 528 12.39 -3.51 -3.16
C ALA A 528 13.63 -4.19 -3.77
N ALA A 529 14.48 -4.80 -2.93
CA ALA A 529 15.62 -5.59 -3.38
C ALA A 529 15.21 -6.99 -3.88
N VAL A 530 13.98 -7.46 -3.62
CA VAL A 530 13.53 -8.76 -4.08
C VAL A 530 13.17 -8.71 -5.57
N VAL A 531 13.69 -9.68 -6.30
CA VAL A 531 13.50 -9.84 -7.74
C VAL A 531 13.02 -11.25 -8.05
N PHE A 532 12.48 -11.45 -9.24
CA PHE A 532 12.20 -12.77 -9.77
C PHE A 532 12.89 -12.99 -11.12
N PHE A 533 13.13 -14.25 -11.46
CA PHE A 533 13.65 -14.63 -12.77
C PHE A 533 12.49 -14.89 -13.73
N ASP A 534 12.47 -14.17 -14.85
CA ASP A 534 11.53 -14.39 -15.94
C ASP A 534 12.15 -15.37 -16.93
N GLU A 535 11.68 -16.62 -16.92
CA GLU A 535 12.21 -17.67 -17.79
C GLU A 535 11.90 -17.43 -19.27
N ALA A 536 10.81 -16.72 -19.58
CA ALA A 536 10.39 -16.47 -20.97
C ALA A 536 11.36 -15.54 -21.70
N GLU A 537 11.86 -14.52 -21.00
CA GLU A 537 12.84 -13.55 -21.53
C GLU A 537 14.28 -13.83 -21.07
N ALA A 538 14.48 -14.86 -20.23
CA ALA A 538 15.76 -15.20 -19.61
C ALA A 538 16.42 -14.00 -18.89
N THR A 539 15.62 -13.20 -18.17
CA THR A 539 16.07 -11.97 -17.51
C THR A 539 15.55 -11.87 -16.07
N THR A 540 16.11 -10.93 -15.30
CA THR A 540 15.66 -10.64 -13.94
C THR A 540 14.75 -9.41 -13.94
N ARG A 541 13.63 -9.48 -13.23
CA ARG A 541 12.64 -8.40 -13.12
C ARG A 541 12.32 -8.08 -11.65
N LEU A 542 11.85 -6.86 -11.39
CA LEU A 542 11.43 -6.46 -10.04
C LEU A 542 10.18 -7.23 -9.62
N LEU A 543 10.04 -7.57 -8.33
CA LEU A 543 8.85 -8.27 -7.83
C LEU A 543 7.53 -7.55 -8.16
N ALA A 544 7.56 -6.22 -8.24
CA ALA A 544 6.41 -5.39 -8.60
C ALA A 544 5.88 -5.63 -10.02
N GLU A 545 6.70 -6.17 -10.94
CA GLU A 545 6.30 -6.49 -12.31
C GLU A 545 5.60 -7.85 -12.44
N LEU A 546 5.68 -8.70 -11.40
CA LEU A 546 5.19 -10.07 -11.45
C LEU A 546 3.70 -10.17 -11.86
N PRO A 547 2.77 -9.32 -11.36
CA PRO A 547 1.38 -9.35 -11.80
C PRO A 547 1.19 -9.25 -13.31
N LEU A 548 1.90 -8.33 -13.96
CA LEU A 548 1.79 -8.10 -15.39
C LEU A 548 2.47 -9.21 -16.21
N VAL A 549 3.62 -9.69 -15.73
CA VAL A 549 4.35 -10.77 -16.39
C VAL A 549 3.56 -12.08 -16.33
N HIS A 550 2.94 -12.39 -15.18
CA HIS A 550 2.15 -13.61 -15.04
C HIS A 550 0.90 -13.60 -15.93
N GLU A 551 0.23 -12.45 -16.09
CA GLU A 551 -0.93 -12.33 -16.98
C GLU A 551 -0.56 -12.57 -18.46
N THR A 552 0.59 -12.06 -18.89
CA THR A 552 1.01 -12.11 -20.30
C THR A 552 1.70 -13.41 -20.68
N ALA A 553 2.51 -13.96 -19.77
CA ALA A 553 3.23 -15.21 -19.92
C ALA A 553 3.22 -15.99 -18.59
N PRO A 554 2.13 -16.71 -18.27
CA PRO A 554 2.02 -17.47 -17.03
C PRO A 554 3.10 -18.56 -16.95
N GLN A 555 3.85 -18.57 -15.85
CA GLN A 555 4.86 -19.58 -15.54
C GLN A 555 4.40 -20.39 -14.32
N PRO A 556 4.70 -21.70 -14.26
CA PRO A 556 4.31 -22.54 -13.13
C PRO A 556 5.07 -22.19 -11.84
N SER A 557 6.21 -21.51 -11.97
CA SER A 557 7.09 -21.16 -10.88
C SER A 557 7.90 -19.91 -11.22
N TYR A 558 8.14 -19.05 -10.23
CA TYR A 558 8.99 -17.87 -10.35
C TYR A 558 10.10 -17.93 -9.31
N ALA A 559 11.33 -18.20 -9.75
CA ALA A 559 12.49 -18.20 -8.85
C ALA A 559 12.70 -16.80 -8.26
N LEU A 560 12.88 -16.72 -6.95
CA LEU A 560 13.09 -15.47 -6.22
C LEU A 560 14.57 -15.25 -5.93
N GLY A 561 14.99 -14.00 -6.02
CA GLY A 561 16.36 -13.58 -5.73
C GLY A 561 16.42 -12.24 -5.03
N ILE A 562 17.63 -11.86 -4.64
CA ILE A 562 17.93 -10.56 -4.03
C ILE A 562 18.86 -9.82 -4.97
N ALA A 563 18.45 -8.65 -5.44
CA ALA A 563 19.30 -7.70 -6.12
C ALA A 563 20.14 -6.92 -5.12
N TRP A 564 21.44 -6.88 -5.36
CA TRP A 564 22.40 -6.17 -4.53
C TRP A 564 23.52 -5.59 -5.39
N ASP A 565 24.22 -4.65 -4.80
CA ASP A 565 25.26 -3.83 -5.43
C ASP A 565 26.66 -4.08 -4.85
N PHE A 566 26.74 -4.61 -3.63
CA PHE A 566 27.99 -5.00 -2.99
C PHE A 566 27.87 -6.33 -2.23
N PRO A 567 28.84 -7.26 -2.33
CA PRO A 567 28.66 -8.67 -1.92
C PRO A 567 28.79 -8.90 -0.42
N TYR A 568 29.16 -7.89 0.36
CA TYR A 568 29.25 -7.96 1.82
C TYR A 568 28.96 -6.60 2.48
N LEU A 569 28.82 -6.59 3.80
CA LEU A 569 28.62 -5.40 4.62
C LEU A 569 29.73 -5.32 5.64
N THR A 570 30.44 -4.20 5.68
CA THR A 570 31.44 -3.91 6.71
C THR A 570 30.78 -3.18 7.85
N ARG A 571 30.93 -3.70 9.06
CA ARG A 571 30.55 -3.03 10.31
C ARG A 571 31.80 -2.65 11.09
N LEU A 572 31.94 -1.36 11.38
CA LEU A 572 32.99 -0.80 12.21
C LEU A 572 32.38 -0.40 13.56
N ASP A 573 32.88 -0.96 14.66
CA ASP A 573 32.62 -0.42 15.99
C ASP A 573 33.91 0.25 16.48
N TYR A 574 33.85 1.54 16.79
CA TYR A 574 35.04 2.32 17.13
C TYR A 574 34.80 3.34 18.23
N GLN A 575 35.90 3.81 18.81
CA GLN A 575 35.92 4.94 19.72
C GLN A 575 36.38 6.16 18.95
N VAL A 576 35.57 7.21 18.95
CA VAL A 576 35.93 8.54 18.45
C VAL A 576 36.23 9.44 19.63
N THR A 577 37.21 10.33 19.48
CA THR A 577 37.55 11.32 20.50
C THR A 577 37.40 12.71 19.90
N VAL A 578 36.61 13.56 20.56
CA VAL A 578 36.62 15.00 20.32
C VAL A 578 37.86 15.53 21.01
N ALA A 579 38.86 15.90 20.22
CA ALA A 579 40.14 16.39 20.67
C ALA A 579 40.11 17.91 20.79
N GLY A 580 40.40 18.42 21.98
CA GLY A 580 40.48 19.83 22.30
C GLY A 580 41.90 20.24 22.65
N ALA A 581 42.28 21.47 22.33
CA ALA A 581 43.54 22.07 22.76
C ALA A 581 43.30 23.48 23.32
N VAL A 582 43.96 23.81 24.43
CA VAL A 582 43.97 25.16 25.03
C VAL A 582 45.34 25.78 24.79
N SER A 583 45.40 26.90 24.07
CA SER A 583 46.63 27.65 23.86
C SER A 583 46.74 28.79 24.89
N ALA A 584 47.69 28.69 25.82
CA ALA A 584 48.03 29.80 26.73
C ALA A 584 49.55 29.89 26.88
N PHE A 585 50.13 31.08 26.72
CA PHE A 585 51.57 31.35 26.89
C PHE A 585 52.49 30.32 26.19
N SER A 586 52.25 30.05 24.91
CA SER A 586 53.00 29.08 24.08
C SER A 586 52.96 27.60 24.53
N LEU A 587 52.14 27.25 25.52
CA LEU A 587 51.85 25.88 25.90
C LEU A 587 50.47 25.46 25.35
N SER A 588 50.41 24.32 24.66
CA SER A 588 49.16 23.69 24.22
C SER A 588 48.90 22.46 25.08
N VAL A 589 47.81 22.43 25.84
CA VAL A 589 47.41 21.25 26.62
C VAL A 589 46.25 20.56 25.90
N PRO A 590 46.45 19.34 25.36
CA PRO A 590 45.39 18.61 24.70
C PRO A 590 44.49 17.89 25.73
N PHE A 591 43.18 17.90 25.52
CA PHE A 591 42.17 17.15 26.29
C PHE A 591 41.17 16.48 25.35
N GLY A 592 40.57 15.35 25.73
CA GLY A 592 39.71 14.58 24.83
C GLY A 592 38.45 14.06 25.51
N ILE A 593 37.31 14.15 24.82
CA ILE A 593 36.06 13.50 25.23
C ILE A 593 35.81 12.35 24.26
N SER A 594 35.79 11.12 24.76
CA SER A 594 35.62 9.94 23.92
C SER A 594 34.20 9.40 23.96
N GLY A 595 33.67 9.01 22.80
CA GLY A 595 32.43 8.27 22.64
C GLY A 595 32.64 7.03 21.79
N THR A 596 31.71 6.09 21.86
CA THR A 596 31.68 4.92 20.97
C THR A 596 30.69 5.14 19.85
N ASN A 597 31.03 4.71 18.65
CA ASN A 597 30.18 4.84 17.47
C ASN A 597 30.25 3.57 16.62
N THR A 598 29.24 3.37 15.78
CA THR A 598 29.14 2.28 14.81
C THR A 598 28.94 2.86 13.42
N SER A 599 29.62 2.32 12.42
CA SER A 599 29.42 2.71 11.02
C SER A 599 29.35 1.47 10.13
N TYR A 600 28.57 1.60 9.05
CA TYR A 600 28.33 0.54 8.08
C TYR A 600 28.77 1.01 6.70
N PHE A 601 29.46 0.14 5.96
CA PHE A 601 29.91 0.40 4.59
C PHE A 601 29.63 -0.81 3.71
N GLY A 602 29.18 -0.59 2.48
CA GLY A 602 28.68 -1.65 1.59
C GLY A 602 27.14 -1.71 1.58
N THR A 603 26.57 -2.89 1.30
CA THR A 603 25.12 -3.03 1.13
C THR A 603 24.44 -3.36 2.46
N GLU A 604 23.49 -2.52 2.88
CA GLU A 604 22.82 -2.69 4.18
C GLU A 604 21.80 -3.84 4.20
N LEU A 605 21.48 -4.41 3.03
CA LEU A 605 20.62 -5.60 2.90
C LEU A 605 21.13 -6.76 3.77
N TRP A 606 22.44 -6.88 3.96
CA TRP A 606 23.06 -7.95 4.75
C TRP A 606 23.03 -7.73 6.26
N ARG A 607 22.32 -6.71 6.77
CA ARG A 607 22.08 -6.60 8.22
C ARG A 607 21.20 -7.73 8.75
N THR A 608 20.30 -8.25 7.92
CA THR A 608 19.33 -9.29 8.28
C THR A 608 19.13 -10.26 7.13
N GLY A 609 19.04 -11.56 7.41
CA GLY A 609 18.86 -12.60 6.38
C GLY A 609 17.41 -12.91 6.01
N GLU A 610 16.46 -12.04 6.35
CA GLU A 610 15.02 -12.26 6.11
C GLU A 610 14.40 -11.06 5.43
N PHE A 611 13.72 -11.32 4.32
CA PHE A 611 13.10 -10.33 3.44
C PHE A 611 11.59 -10.61 3.42
N PRO A 612 10.78 -9.90 4.23
CA PRO A 612 9.37 -10.20 4.37
C PRO A 612 8.61 -9.85 3.10
N LEU A 613 7.82 -10.82 2.60
CA LEU A 613 7.02 -10.68 1.37
C LEU A 613 5.52 -10.85 1.62
N ARG A 614 5.15 -11.26 2.84
CA ARG A 614 3.77 -11.59 3.23
C ARG A 614 2.74 -10.54 2.81
N GLU A 615 3.07 -9.28 2.98
CA GLU A 615 2.19 -8.14 2.71
C GLU A 615 2.54 -7.42 1.40
N ALA A 616 3.63 -7.82 0.76
CA ALA A 616 4.16 -7.20 -0.44
C ALA A 616 3.55 -7.78 -1.72
N LEU A 617 3.23 -9.08 -1.70
CA LEU A 617 2.73 -9.77 -2.87
C LEU A 617 1.63 -10.75 -2.48
N LEU A 618 0.43 -10.49 -2.99
CA LEU A 618 -0.73 -11.35 -2.82
C LEU A 618 -0.97 -12.18 -4.08
N GLN A 619 -1.35 -13.43 -3.89
CA GLN A 619 -1.76 -14.37 -4.92
C GLN A 619 -3.25 -14.67 -4.73
N CYS A 620 -4.05 -14.38 -5.74
CA CYS A 620 -5.42 -14.80 -5.85
C CYS A 620 -5.46 -16.14 -6.60
N GLU A 621 -6.05 -17.16 -5.96
CA GLU A 621 -6.14 -18.52 -6.53
C GLU A 621 -7.56 -18.84 -7.02
N ARG A 622 -8.57 -18.16 -6.45
CA ARG A 622 -9.98 -18.45 -6.72
C ARG A 622 -10.80 -17.18 -6.71
N PHE A 623 -11.80 -17.14 -7.59
CA PHE A 623 -12.75 -16.03 -7.69
C PHE A 623 -12.10 -14.70 -8.05
N CYS A 624 -10.98 -14.73 -8.77
CA CYS A 624 -10.22 -13.53 -9.13
C CYS A 624 -10.98 -12.61 -10.10
N ASP A 625 -11.92 -13.17 -10.86
CA ASP A 625 -12.83 -12.44 -11.76
C ASP A 625 -14.13 -12.00 -11.08
N HIS A 626 -14.28 -12.22 -9.77
CA HIS A 626 -15.44 -11.74 -9.04
C HIS A 626 -15.24 -10.28 -8.58
N PRO A 627 -16.35 -9.56 -8.33
CA PRO A 627 -16.33 -8.28 -7.66
C PRO A 627 -15.58 -8.29 -6.35
N THR A 628 -15.11 -7.13 -5.94
CA THR A 628 -14.39 -7.00 -4.68
C THR A 628 -14.68 -5.70 -3.95
N PHE A 629 -14.26 -5.66 -2.69
CA PHE A 629 -14.15 -4.46 -1.89
C PHE A 629 -12.83 -3.74 -2.17
N ASP A 630 -12.87 -2.41 -2.11
CA ASP A 630 -11.67 -1.58 -2.05
C ASP A 630 -11.20 -1.36 -0.59
N SER A 631 -10.15 -0.55 -0.41
CA SER A 631 -9.60 -0.22 0.92
C SER A 631 -10.48 0.70 1.77
N ALA A 632 -11.44 1.41 1.16
CA ALA A 632 -12.48 2.15 1.86
C ALA A 632 -13.66 1.25 2.30
N GLY A 633 -13.67 0.00 1.84
CA GLY A 633 -14.75 -0.95 2.06
C GLY A 633 -15.95 -0.73 1.15
N VAL A 634 -15.77 -0.08 0.00
CA VAL A 634 -16.81 0.03 -1.03
C VAL A 634 -16.83 -1.25 -1.85
N TYR A 635 -18.01 -1.86 -2.02
CA TYR A 635 -18.17 -3.02 -2.89
C TYR A 635 -18.31 -2.59 -4.35
N ASN A 636 -17.30 -2.84 -5.18
CA ASN A 636 -17.30 -2.46 -6.57
C ASN A 636 -17.62 -3.67 -7.46
N VAL A 637 -18.79 -3.64 -8.09
CA VAL A 637 -19.28 -4.74 -8.94
C VAL A 637 -18.62 -4.85 -10.30
N LEU A 638 -17.87 -3.82 -10.71
CA LEU A 638 -17.14 -3.77 -11.97
C LEU A 638 -15.64 -4.00 -11.78
N ALA A 639 -15.10 -3.75 -10.59
CA ALA A 639 -13.70 -4.04 -10.28
C ALA A 639 -13.54 -5.50 -9.87
N THR A 640 -12.67 -6.21 -10.58
CA THR A 640 -12.27 -7.58 -10.24
C THR A 640 -10.81 -7.59 -9.81
N PHE A 641 -10.39 -8.61 -9.04
CA PHE A 641 -8.97 -8.76 -8.69
C PHE A 641 -8.11 -8.83 -9.95
N ALA A 642 -8.53 -9.65 -10.92
CA ALA A 642 -7.81 -9.90 -12.15
C ALA A 642 -7.59 -8.65 -13.02
N SER A 643 -8.62 -7.80 -13.14
CA SER A 643 -8.56 -6.63 -14.02
C SER A 643 -7.92 -5.40 -13.37
N THR A 644 -8.23 -5.18 -12.08
CA THR A 644 -7.93 -3.91 -11.40
C THR A 644 -6.64 -4.00 -10.58
N TYR A 645 -6.49 -5.06 -9.79
CA TYR A 645 -5.45 -5.13 -8.75
C TYR A 645 -4.13 -5.77 -9.21
N LYS A 646 -4.00 -6.05 -10.51
CA LYS A 646 -2.70 -6.32 -11.13
C LYS A 646 -1.78 -5.10 -11.15
N GLN A 647 -2.34 -3.89 -11.10
CA GLN A 647 -1.59 -2.62 -11.11
C GLN A 647 -1.76 -1.81 -9.83
N GLU A 648 -2.64 -2.26 -8.93
CA GLU A 648 -2.98 -1.59 -7.68
C GLU A 648 -2.83 -2.55 -6.50
N CYS A 649 -2.57 -2.01 -5.32
CA CYS A 649 -2.45 -2.80 -4.11
C CYS A 649 -3.84 -3.27 -3.64
N TYR A 650 -4.02 -4.60 -3.54
CA TYR A 650 -5.23 -5.19 -3.00
C TYR A 650 -5.22 -5.24 -1.47
N ARG A 651 -5.93 -4.30 -0.84
CA ARG A 651 -6.15 -4.26 0.62
C ARG A 651 -7.63 -4.02 0.92
N PRO A 652 -8.50 -5.00 0.65
CA PRO A 652 -9.94 -4.84 0.80
C PRO A 652 -10.33 -4.66 2.26
N ARG A 653 -11.37 -3.86 2.52
CA ARG A 653 -12.06 -3.85 3.81
C ARG A 653 -13.41 -4.53 3.68
N TYR A 654 -13.52 -5.74 4.21
CA TYR A 654 -14.76 -6.51 4.18
C TYR A 654 -15.75 -6.07 5.27
N PRO A 655 -17.07 -6.31 5.07
CA PRO A 655 -18.07 -6.07 6.11
C PRO A 655 -17.79 -6.92 7.36
N SER A 656 -17.91 -6.30 8.54
CA SER A 656 -17.80 -7.02 9.82
C SER A 656 -19.09 -7.77 10.13
N VAL A 657 -18.98 -8.92 10.81
CA VAL A 657 -20.12 -9.71 11.30
C VAL A 657 -20.82 -9.10 12.53
N LEU A 658 -20.35 -7.95 13.03
CA LEU A 658 -20.89 -7.29 14.23
C LEU A 658 -21.95 -6.23 13.88
N PRO A 659 -23.12 -6.20 14.56
CA PRO A 659 -24.28 -5.42 14.14
C PRO A 659 -24.12 -3.89 14.12
N GLU A 660 -23.15 -3.33 14.86
CA GLU A 660 -23.07 -1.89 15.14
C GLU A 660 -22.12 -1.12 14.19
N GLU A 661 -21.31 -1.81 13.38
CA GLU A 661 -20.33 -1.18 12.47
C GLU A 661 -20.43 -1.65 11.00
N ALA A 662 -21.39 -2.54 10.69
CA ALA A 662 -21.42 -3.33 9.46
C ALA A 662 -22.04 -2.64 8.23
N PHE A 663 -21.71 -1.38 7.97
CA PHE A 663 -22.14 -0.74 6.72
C PHE A 663 -20.96 -0.25 5.89
N PRO A 664 -20.38 -1.11 5.02
CA PRO A 664 -19.57 -0.64 3.92
C PRO A 664 -20.31 0.41 3.09
N LEU A 665 -19.59 1.43 2.60
CA LEU A 665 -20.14 2.45 1.71
C LEU A 665 -20.68 1.73 0.44
N ASP A 666 -21.88 2.10 0.01
CA ASP A 666 -22.40 1.68 -1.30
C ASP A 666 -21.67 2.52 -2.38
N PRO A 667 -21.23 1.92 -3.51
CA PRO A 667 -20.52 2.64 -4.57
C PRO A 667 -21.30 3.81 -5.16
#